data_AF-A0A3N5M3A5-F1
#
_entry.id   AF-A0A3N5M3A5-F1
#
_cell.length_a   1.000
_cell.length_b   1.000
_cell.length_c   1.000
_cell.angle_alpha   90.00
_cell.angle_beta   90.00
_cell.angle_gamma   90.00
#
_symmetry.space_group_name_H-M   'P 1'
#
loop_
_entity.id
_entity.type
_entity.pdbx_description
1 polymer ?
#
loop_
_entity_poly.entity_id
_entity_poly.type
_entity_poly.pdbx_seq_one_letter_code
_entity_poly.pdbx_strand_id
1 'polypeptide(L)'
;MPFWRGEAPARTDELSTAFSELREEIAGGTTVAGSAGFSPALGQGASRPVRNENTVDHAQASNGAGRPLPQRQRDARARSDARAPREDTLTPAQLVNRLNHECGLNRLGAEQAIEYCRAGARSLGAAPSRECIVAERFFDEGGGMQLILHAPFGGRINKAWGLALRKRFCRSFNFELQAAATENGILISLSDQHSFPLEAVFSFVTSHTARELLVQALFGSPLFPTRWRWTASRALAVLRFAGGKKVPPPLQRMRSDDLLASIFPEQAACLENIQGDIQVPDHPLVDETLRDCLEEAMDIDGLVEVLRRIESQEIRCVAIDTREPSPFSHEILNSNPYTYLDNAPLEERRARAVQTRRALPEEAEDLGQLDPEAIEQVRQESWPPLRDLDEVHDALLTMALIPEADLRDQLPELRALKDNNRAVEVTLPATTGPRPAALPAVRRFWAATERADVVARAFPEAVLDPDLTGAARARAAWDSDRDKDFEEALTEILRARLDSTGPATASELADLYGASVAAVESGLHRLEAQGQILRGSFRPSVSELEWCNRRLLARIHRLTLGRLRREIEPATPAQFVRFLLRWQHVAPGTRLFGEAGTTAVLEQLQGFESAAVAWEATILPLRVADYKPDYLDSLCLSGRFAWG
;
A
#
# COMPACT_ATOMS: atom_id res chain seq x y z
N MET A 1 -31.37 3.03 -7.04
CA MET A 1 -31.44 3.48 -5.62
C MET A 1 -30.57 2.50 -4.85
N PRO A 2 -29.27 2.79 -4.58
CA PRO A 2 -28.61 4.09 -4.69
C PRO A 2 -28.78 4.65 -6.10
N PHE A 3 -29.40 5.82 -6.18
CA PHE A 3 -29.82 6.47 -7.42
C PHE A 3 -28.77 7.52 -7.76
N TRP A 4 -27.53 7.07 -7.82
CA TRP A 4 -26.46 7.83 -8.42
C TRP A 4 -26.18 7.12 -9.73
N ARG A 5 -26.60 7.72 -10.85
CA ARG A 5 -25.92 7.48 -12.12
C ARG A 5 -24.54 8.13 -11.95
N GLY A 6 -23.62 7.42 -11.28
CA GLY A 6 -22.25 7.84 -10.99
C GLY A 6 -21.35 7.88 -12.22
N GLU A 7 -21.92 8.07 -13.41
CA GLU A 7 -21.19 8.49 -14.61
C GLU A 7 -21.41 10.00 -14.75
N ALA A 8 -21.01 10.78 -13.74
CA ALA A 8 -20.52 12.10 -14.09
C ALA A 8 -19.35 11.88 -15.06
N PRO A 9 -19.19 12.70 -16.13
CA PRO A 9 -18.05 12.55 -17.00
C PRO A 9 -16.78 12.55 -16.15
N ALA A 10 -15.94 11.53 -16.32
CA ALA A 10 -14.67 11.45 -15.62
C ALA A 10 -13.85 12.72 -15.91
N ARG A 11 -12.89 13.03 -15.03
CA ARG A 11 -12.02 14.19 -15.21
C ARG A 11 -11.37 14.14 -16.58
N THR A 12 -11.47 15.24 -17.34
CA THR A 12 -10.85 15.33 -18.66
C THR A 12 -9.34 15.42 -18.53
N ASP A 13 -8.66 15.20 -19.65
CA ASP A 13 -7.21 15.27 -19.74
C ASP A 13 -6.68 16.66 -19.32
N GLU A 14 -7.35 17.73 -19.77
CA GLU A 14 -6.98 19.11 -19.46
C GLU A 14 -7.15 19.42 -17.97
N LEU A 15 -8.24 18.95 -17.35
CA LEU A 15 -8.49 19.17 -15.94
C LEU A 15 -7.53 18.35 -15.07
N SER A 16 -7.15 17.14 -15.50
CA SER A 16 -6.10 16.33 -14.86
C SER A 16 -4.74 17.03 -14.90
N THR A 17 -4.42 17.71 -16.01
CA THR A 17 -3.19 18.53 -16.14
C THR A 17 -3.23 19.72 -15.19
N ALA A 18 -4.28 20.54 -15.24
CA ALA A 18 -4.40 21.71 -14.36
C ALA A 18 -4.40 21.33 -12.87
N PHE A 19 -5.04 20.21 -12.51
CA PHE A 19 -5.03 19.70 -11.14
C PHE A 19 -3.63 19.30 -10.69
N SER A 20 -2.87 18.64 -11.56
CA SER A 20 -1.50 18.21 -11.25
C SER A 20 -0.56 19.40 -11.08
N GLU A 21 -0.64 20.39 -11.96
CA GLU A 21 0.14 21.63 -11.87
C GLU A 21 -0.15 22.39 -10.56
N LEU A 22 -1.44 22.55 -10.22
CA LEU A 22 -1.84 23.21 -8.98
C LEU A 22 -1.35 22.45 -7.74
N ARG A 23 -1.46 21.11 -7.74
CA ARG A 23 -1.01 20.27 -6.61
C ARG A 23 0.50 20.38 -6.41
N GLU A 24 1.29 20.29 -7.48
CA GLU A 24 2.75 20.42 -7.41
C GLU A 24 3.18 21.80 -6.91
N GLU A 25 2.50 22.85 -7.36
CA GLU A 25 2.74 24.22 -6.92
C GLU A 25 2.46 24.39 -5.42
N ILE A 26 1.28 23.95 -4.95
CA ILE A 26 0.89 24.06 -3.54
C ILE A 26 1.83 23.22 -2.64
N ALA A 27 2.22 22.04 -3.10
CA ALA A 27 3.16 21.17 -2.40
C ALA A 27 4.56 21.79 -2.26
N GLY A 28 4.89 22.84 -3.03
CA GLY A 28 6.17 23.54 -2.95
C GLY A 28 7.32 22.83 -3.68
N GLY A 29 7.00 22.02 -4.72
CA GLY A 29 8.02 21.41 -5.58
C GLY A 29 8.95 20.39 -4.91
N THR A 30 8.62 19.88 -3.72
CA THR A 30 9.42 18.90 -2.98
C THR A 30 9.63 17.62 -3.78
N THR A 31 10.72 17.58 -4.55
CA THR A 31 11.41 16.34 -4.90
C THR A 31 12.42 16.12 -3.78
N VAL A 32 12.13 15.19 -2.87
CA VAL A 32 13.17 14.72 -1.96
C VAL A 32 14.17 13.94 -2.82
N ALA A 33 15.39 14.48 -2.94
CA ALA A 33 16.52 13.81 -3.56
C ALA A 33 16.92 12.64 -2.66
N GLY A 34 16.38 11.44 -2.90
CA GLY A 34 16.71 10.27 -2.06
C GLY A 34 16.26 8.90 -2.56
N SER A 35 15.19 8.77 -3.35
CA SER A 35 14.82 7.47 -3.91
C SER A 35 15.53 7.25 -5.24
N ALA A 36 16.46 6.28 -5.30
CA ALA A 36 17.09 5.84 -6.53
C ALA A 36 16.03 5.62 -7.62
N GLY A 37 16.14 6.37 -8.73
CA GLY A 37 15.25 6.23 -9.87
C GLY A 37 15.38 4.81 -10.44
N PHE A 38 14.26 4.11 -10.52
CA PHE A 38 14.19 2.81 -11.18
C PHE A 38 14.43 2.98 -12.68
N SER A 39 15.37 2.21 -13.22
CA SER A 39 15.58 2.07 -14.66
C SER A 39 15.02 0.71 -15.09
N PRO A 40 14.03 0.65 -16.00
CA PRO A 40 13.52 -0.61 -16.51
C PRO A 40 14.55 -1.22 -17.46
N ALA A 41 15.61 -1.81 -16.91
CA ALA A 41 16.45 -2.71 -17.67
C ALA A 41 15.63 -3.98 -17.93
N LEU A 42 15.28 -4.22 -19.19
CA LEU A 42 14.77 -5.50 -19.68
C LEU A 42 15.84 -6.58 -19.46
N GLY A 43 15.89 -7.12 -18.24
CA GLY A 43 16.72 -8.24 -17.86
C GLY A 43 16.17 -9.53 -18.47
N GLN A 44 16.82 -10.01 -19.53
CA GLN A 44 16.69 -11.39 -19.99
C GLN A 44 17.17 -12.32 -18.88
N GLY A 45 16.24 -12.78 -18.04
CA GLY A 45 16.57 -13.60 -16.88
C GLY A 45 15.35 -14.11 -16.14
N ALA A 46 14.27 -14.42 -16.84
CA ALA A 46 13.14 -15.15 -16.28
C ALA A 46 13.09 -16.54 -16.92
N SER A 47 13.30 -17.57 -16.09
CA SER A 47 13.21 -18.98 -16.42
C SER A 47 11.97 -19.29 -17.24
N ARG A 48 12.19 -19.84 -18.44
CA ARG A 48 11.13 -20.37 -19.32
C ARG A 48 10.36 -21.46 -18.58
N PRO A 49 9.03 -21.42 -18.48
CA PRO A 49 8.27 -22.61 -18.19
C PRO A 49 8.38 -23.57 -19.38
N VAL A 50 8.58 -24.85 -19.05
CA VAL A 50 8.73 -25.97 -19.98
C VAL A 50 7.59 -25.96 -21.01
N ARG A 51 7.94 -25.79 -22.30
CA ARG A 51 7.01 -25.96 -23.43
C ARG A 51 6.86 -27.45 -23.71
N ASN A 52 5.63 -27.94 -23.66
CA ASN A 52 5.26 -29.19 -24.33
C ASN A 52 5.32 -28.98 -25.85
N GLU A 53 6.17 -29.75 -26.51
CA GLU A 53 6.26 -29.86 -27.96
C GLU A 53 5.04 -30.62 -28.48
N ASN A 54 4.28 -30.00 -29.39
CA ASN A 54 3.63 -30.63 -30.53
C ASN A 54 2.70 -29.63 -31.22
N THR A 55 3.22 -28.87 -32.20
CA THR A 55 2.43 -28.51 -33.40
C THR A 55 3.33 -27.96 -34.49
N VAL A 56 3.04 -28.40 -35.70
CA VAL A 56 3.88 -28.41 -36.88
C VAL A 56 3.77 -27.10 -37.66
N ASP A 57 4.91 -26.57 -38.08
CA ASP A 57 5.06 -25.43 -38.99
C ASP A 57 4.41 -25.69 -40.36
N HIS A 58 3.58 -24.76 -40.82
CA HIS A 58 3.40 -24.50 -42.25
C HIS A 58 3.34 -22.99 -42.52
N ALA A 59 4.49 -22.46 -42.94
CA ALA A 59 4.60 -21.17 -43.58
C ALA A 59 4.16 -21.26 -45.05
N GLN A 60 3.27 -20.36 -45.49
CA GLN A 60 3.18 -19.95 -46.89
C GLN A 60 3.01 -18.44 -46.99
N ALA A 61 3.97 -17.84 -47.68
CA ALA A 61 4.02 -16.45 -48.07
C ALA A 61 2.96 -16.12 -49.13
N SER A 62 2.40 -14.92 -49.08
CA SER A 62 1.86 -14.26 -50.27
C SER A 62 2.15 -12.76 -50.23
N ASN A 63 2.83 -12.31 -51.29
CA ASN A 63 3.08 -10.91 -51.63
C ASN A 63 1.79 -10.24 -52.10
N GLY A 64 1.53 -9.03 -51.64
CA GLY A 64 0.47 -8.17 -52.17
C GLY A 64 0.79 -6.70 -51.97
N ALA A 65 1.20 -6.03 -53.05
CA ALA A 65 1.54 -4.62 -53.09
C ALA A 65 0.34 -3.71 -52.81
N GLY A 66 0.52 -2.69 -51.97
CA GLY A 66 -0.45 -1.63 -51.70
C GLY A 66 0.25 -0.29 -51.44
N ARG A 67 -0.06 0.71 -52.26
CA ARG A 67 0.53 2.07 -52.32
C ARG A 67 0.45 2.85 -50.99
N PRO A 68 1.42 3.74 -50.68
CA PRO A 68 1.34 4.63 -49.53
C PRO A 68 0.51 5.89 -49.84
N LEU A 69 -0.34 6.29 -48.91
CA LEU A 69 -1.00 7.61 -48.83
C LEU A 69 -0.24 8.51 -47.83
N PRO A 70 -0.35 9.85 -47.93
CA PRO A 70 0.75 10.77 -47.67
C PRO A 70 0.92 11.16 -46.20
N GLN A 71 2.18 11.15 -45.76
CA GLN A 71 2.63 11.72 -44.48
C GLN A 71 2.34 13.21 -44.43
N ARG A 72 1.45 13.62 -43.51
CA ARG A 72 1.36 15.00 -43.05
C ARG A 72 2.61 15.29 -42.21
N GLN A 73 3.54 16.04 -42.80
CA GLN A 73 4.59 16.73 -42.05
C GLN A 73 3.93 17.62 -41.00
N ARG A 74 4.03 17.22 -39.72
CA ARG A 74 3.95 18.15 -38.60
C ARG A 74 5.38 18.38 -38.14
N ASP A 75 5.79 19.64 -38.23
CA ASP A 75 7.09 20.13 -37.81
C ASP A 75 7.39 19.74 -36.35
N ALA A 76 8.15 18.67 -36.18
CA ALA A 76 8.81 18.34 -34.93
C ALA A 76 9.98 19.31 -34.74
N ARG A 77 9.69 20.52 -34.26
CA ARG A 77 10.70 21.35 -33.61
C ARG A 77 11.06 20.66 -32.30
N ALA A 78 12.17 19.93 -32.32
CA ALA A 78 12.86 19.45 -31.14
C ALA A 78 13.05 20.61 -30.16
N ARG A 79 12.26 20.63 -29.09
CA ARG A 79 12.49 21.47 -27.92
C ARG A 79 13.36 20.65 -26.97
N SER A 80 14.67 20.83 -27.09
CA SER A 80 15.62 20.48 -26.05
C SER A 80 15.53 21.54 -24.94
N ASP A 81 14.48 21.49 -24.13
CA ASP A 81 14.42 22.25 -22.88
C ASP A 81 14.39 21.25 -21.73
N ALA A 82 15.57 20.90 -21.25
CA ALA A 82 15.73 20.52 -19.86
C ALA A 82 15.28 21.73 -19.04
N ARG A 83 14.04 21.70 -18.56
CA ARG A 83 13.44 22.79 -17.79
C ARG A 83 14.25 22.94 -16.50
N ALA A 84 14.94 24.06 -16.36
CA ALA A 84 15.64 24.45 -15.15
C ALA A 84 14.73 24.30 -13.91
N PRO A 85 15.27 23.99 -12.71
CA PRO A 85 14.46 23.94 -11.50
C PRO A 85 13.72 25.27 -11.34
N ARG A 86 12.39 25.21 -11.15
CA ARG A 86 11.56 26.40 -10.93
C ARG A 86 12.01 27.07 -9.62
N GLU A 87 12.81 28.13 -9.72
CA GLU A 87 13.34 28.90 -8.58
C GLU A 87 12.29 29.73 -7.83
N ASP A 88 11.06 29.84 -8.32
CA ASP A 88 9.98 30.57 -7.64
C ASP A 88 9.10 29.64 -6.78
N THR A 89 9.64 29.17 -5.65
CA THR A 89 8.76 28.54 -4.64
C THR A 89 8.04 29.66 -3.88
N LEU A 90 6.75 29.86 -4.18
CA LEU A 90 5.93 30.83 -3.47
C LEU A 90 5.94 30.55 -1.96
N THR A 91 6.17 31.59 -1.16
CA THR A 91 6.07 31.49 0.30
C THR A 91 4.64 31.08 0.71
N PRO A 92 4.43 30.46 1.88
CA PRO A 92 3.10 30.09 2.34
C PRO A 92 2.09 31.25 2.31
N ALA A 93 2.54 32.47 2.67
CA ALA A 93 1.71 33.67 2.62
C ALA A 93 1.32 34.07 1.19
N GLN A 94 2.23 33.94 0.22
CA GLN A 94 1.95 34.21 -1.19
C GLN A 94 0.97 33.17 -1.77
N LEU A 95 1.12 31.89 -1.42
CA LEU A 95 0.18 30.84 -1.83
C LEU A 95 -1.22 31.09 -1.26
N VAL A 96 -1.34 31.43 0.03
CA VAL A 96 -2.63 31.78 0.64
C VAL A 96 -3.28 32.96 -0.09
N ASN A 97 -2.53 34.03 -0.36
CA ASN A 97 -3.06 35.19 -1.08
C ASN A 97 -3.54 34.82 -2.49
N ARG A 98 -2.77 34.00 -3.21
CA ARG A 98 -3.14 33.55 -4.55
C ARG A 98 -4.41 32.68 -4.53
N LEU A 99 -4.48 31.69 -3.65
CA LEU A 99 -5.65 30.83 -3.48
C LEU A 99 -6.90 31.63 -3.10
N ASN A 100 -6.74 32.68 -2.27
CA ASN A 100 -7.83 33.59 -1.94
C ASN A 100 -8.30 34.38 -3.18
N HIS A 101 -7.37 34.94 -3.96
CA HIS A 101 -7.70 35.81 -5.09
C HIS A 101 -8.16 35.07 -6.36
N GLU A 102 -7.49 33.98 -6.72
CA GLU A 102 -7.77 33.23 -7.96
C GLU A 102 -8.85 32.16 -7.77
N CYS A 103 -8.90 31.53 -6.58
CA CYS A 103 -9.84 30.43 -6.32
C CYS A 103 -11.01 30.82 -5.39
N GLY A 104 -11.00 32.02 -4.80
CA GLY A 104 -12.05 32.48 -3.88
C GLY A 104 -12.07 31.73 -2.55
N LEU A 105 -10.98 31.05 -2.18
CA LEU A 105 -10.87 30.38 -0.89
C LEU A 105 -10.81 31.42 0.24
N ASN A 106 -11.35 31.08 1.40
CA ASN A 106 -11.08 31.85 2.61
C ASN A 106 -9.70 31.45 3.17
N ARG A 107 -9.16 32.27 4.08
CA ARG A 107 -7.83 32.05 4.66
C ARG A 107 -7.64 30.63 5.21
N LEU A 108 -8.59 30.16 6.03
CA LEU A 108 -8.52 28.83 6.66
C LEU A 108 -8.56 27.70 5.61
N GLY A 109 -9.40 27.83 4.58
CA GLY A 109 -9.47 26.86 3.49
C GLY A 109 -8.21 26.82 2.64
N ALA A 110 -7.59 27.98 2.39
CA ALA A 110 -6.31 28.07 1.71
C ALA A 110 -5.17 27.46 2.54
N GLU A 111 -5.09 27.79 3.84
CA GLU A 111 -4.12 27.20 4.78
C GLU A 111 -4.29 25.67 4.86
N GLN A 112 -5.52 25.17 4.98
CA GLN A 112 -5.81 23.73 5.02
C GLN A 112 -5.44 23.02 3.71
N ALA A 113 -5.71 23.62 2.54
CA ALA A 113 -5.34 23.04 1.25
C ALA A 113 -3.81 22.91 1.11
N ILE A 114 -3.08 23.94 1.54
CA ILE A 114 -1.61 23.96 1.55
C ILE A 114 -1.08 22.87 2.49
N GLU A 115 -1.61 22.80 3.70
CA GLU A 115 -1.21 21.81 4.70
C GLU A 115 -1.46 20.38 4.20
N TYR A 116 -2.63 20.12 3.64
CA TYR A 116 -2.99 18.81 3.07
C TYR A 116 -2.05 18.38 1.95
N CYS A 117 -1.79 19.26 0.96
CA CYS A 117 -0.91 18.95 -0.16
C CYS A 117 0.53 18.72 0.28
N ARG A 118 1.03 19.54 1.22
CA ARG A 118 2.39 19.37 1.76
C ARG A 118 2.52 18.13 2.63
N ALA A 119 1.53 17.82 3.46
CA ALA A 119 1.52 16.59 4.26
C ALA A 119 1.52 15.35 3.36
N GLY A 120 0.69 15.34 2.30
CA GLY A 120 0.66 14.27 1.32
C GLY A 120 2.00 14.10 0.58
N ALA A 121 2.57 15.19 0.08
CA ALA A 121 3.86 15.16 -0.63
C ALA A 121 5.02 14.74 0.28
N ARG A 122 5.06 15.21 1.54
CA ARG A 122 6.04 14.77 2.54
C ARG A 122 5.92 13.27 2.81
N SER A 123 4.70 12.77 2.99
CA SER A 123 4.44 11.34 3.30
C SER A 123 4.86 10.41 2.15
N LEU A 124 4.65 10.85 0.90
CA LEU A 124 4.95 10.06 -0.30
C LEU A 124 6.37 10.30 -0.87
N GLY A 125 7.10 11.29 -0.35
CA GLY A 125 8.38 11.76 -0.90
C GLY A 125 8.27 12.53 -2.23
N ALA A 126 7.07 12.61 -2.82
CA ALA A 126 6.76 13.36 -4.03
C ALA A 126 5.26 13.72 -4.08
N ALA A 127 4.91 14.79 -4.80
CA ALA A 127 3.52 15.12 -5.10
C ALA A 127 3.05 14.34 -6.34
N PRO A 128 2.01 13.47 -6.25
CA PRO A 128 1.54 12.74 -7.42
C PRO A 128 0.91 13.66 -8.45
N SER A 129 1.36 13.56 -9.69
CA SER A 129 1.05 14.42 -10.83
C SER A 129 1.00 13.62 -12.13
N ARG A 130 0.85 14.30 -13.27
CA ARG A 130 0.93 13.66 -14.61
C ARG A 130 2.33 13.26 -15.03
N GLU A 131 3.34 13.81 -14.38
CA GLU A 131 4.76 13.56 -14.65
C GLU A 131 5.41 12.73 -13.53
N CYS A 132 4.74 12.56 -12.38
CA CYS A 132 5.19 11.74 -11.28
C CYS A 132 4.05 10.91 -10.68
N ILE A 133 4.11 9.59 -10.82
CA ILE A 133 3.18 8.67 -10.16
C ILE A 133 3.83 8.00 -8.96
N VAL A 134 3.01 7.69 -7.96
CA VAL A 134 3.50 7.06 -6.71
C VAL A 134 2.72 5.79 -6.44
N ALA A 135 3.43 4.67 -6.28
CA ALA A 135 2.90 3.45 -5.71
C ALA A 135 3.15 3.47 -4.20
N GLU A 136 2.08 3.53 -3.44
CA GLU A 136 2.09 3.47 -1.98
C GLU A 136 1.57 2.10 -1.55
N ARG A 137 2.27 1.41 -0.66
CA ARG A 137 1.79 0.17 -0.06
C ARG A 137 1.89 0.23 1.46
N PHE A 138 0.79 -0.13 2.14
CA PHE A 138 0.72 -0.11 3.61
C PHE A 138 -0.14 -1.24 4.17
N PHE A 139 0.03 -1.53 5.45
CA PHE A 139 -0.68 -2.62 6.11
C PHE A 139 -2.17 -2.29 6.34
N ASP A 140 -3.01 -3.30 6.19
CA ASP A 140 -4.38 -3.25 6.68
C ASP A 140 -4.54 -3.95 8.03
N GLU A 141 -5.67 -3.71 8.69
CA GLU A 141 -5.95 -4.28 10.00
C GLU A 141 -6.15 -5.80 9.97
N GLY A 142 -6.58 -6.31 8.81
CA GLY A 142 -6.70 -7.74 8.52
C GLY A 142 -5.36 -8.47 8.43
N GLY A 143 -4.23 -7.74 8.43
CA GLY A 143 -2.88 -8.28 8.30
C GLY A 143 -2.42 -8.51 6.85
N GLY A 144 -3.20 -8.06 5.86
CA GLY A 144 -2.73 -7.92 4.49
C GLY A 144 -2.25 -6.50 4.22
N MET A 145 -2.25 -6.10 2.96
CA MET A 145 -1.80 -4.78 2.54
C MET A 145 -2.80 -4.14 1.61
N GLN A 146 -2.80 -2.81 1.57
CA GLN A 146 -3.38 -2.06 0.48
C GLN A 146 -2.26 -1.51 -0.38
N LEU A 147 -2.47 -1.57 -1.69
CA LEU A 147 -1.64 -0.93 -2.69
C LEU A 147 -2.46 0.18 -3.35
N ILE A 148 -1.94 1.40 -3.29
CA ILE A 148 -2.53 2.56 -3.94
C ILE A 148 -1.55 3.10 -4.99
N LEU A 149 -1.99 3.16 -6.24
CA LEU A 149 -1.31 3.90 -7.30
C LEU A 149 -1.91 5.30 -7.37
N HIS A 150 -1.19 6.29 -6.86
CA HIS A 150 -1.52 7.71 -7.00
C HIS A 150 -1.23 8.15 -8.43
N ALA A 151 -2.30 8.19 -9.23
CA ALA A 151 -2.25 8.39 -10.66
C ALA A 151 -3.37 9.37 -11.07
N PRO A 152 -3.11 10.69 -11.07
CA PRO A 152 -4.14 11.69 -11.33
C PRO A 152 -4.49 11.83 -12.83
N PHE A 153 -4.56 10.73 -13.58
CA PHE A 153 -4.93 10.73 -15.01
C PHE A 153 -6.43 10.80 -15.27
N GLY A 154 -7.25 10.55 -14.24
CA GLY A 154 -8.71 10.54 -14.33
C GLY A 154 -9.31 9.14 -14.36
N GLY A 155 -10.59 9.05 -14.02
CA GLY A 155 -11.28 7.80 -13.68
C GLY A 155 -11.37 6.80 -14.84
N ARG A 156 -11.38 7.26 -16.10
CA ARG A 156 -11.46 6.39 -17.29
C ARG A 156 -10.16 5.62 -17.54
N ILE A 157 -9.03 6.32 -17.49
CA ILE A 157 -7.69 5.73 -17.62
C ILE A 157 -7.42 4.83 -16.40
N ASN A 158 -7.70 5.31 -15.19
CA ASN A 158 -7.47 4.55 -13.96
C ASN A 158 -8.32 3.28 -13.88
N LYS A 159 -9.57 3.31 -14.38
CA LYS A 159 -10.44 2.13 -14.47
C LYS A 159 -9.88 1.08 -15.43
N ALA A 160 -9.41 1.51 -16.61
CA ALA A 160 -8.75 0.62 -17.56
C ALA A 160 -7.51 -0.02 -16.94
N TRP A 161 -6.66 0.79 -16.31
CA TRP A 161 -5.42 0.31 -15.71
C TRP A 161 -5.69 -0.63 -14.53
N GLY A 162 -6.61 -0.26 -13.63
CA GLY A 162 -6.96 -1.08 -12.47
C GLY A 162 -7.53 -2.44 -12.85
N LEU A 163 -8.38 -2.51 -13.89
CA LEU A 163 -8.88 -3.79 -14.41
C LEU A 163 -7.77 -4.65 -15.02
N ALA A 164 -6.88 -4.04 -15.80
CA ALA A 164 -5.74 -4.75 -16.40
C ALA A 164 -4.78 -5.29 -15.31
N LEU A 165 -4.46 -4.47 -14.31
CA LEU A 165 -3.65 -4.88 -13.15
C LEU A 165 -4.31 -6.02 -12.40
N ARG A 166 -5.61 -5.91 -12.07
CA ARG A 166 -6.35 -6.98 -11.39
C ARG A 166 -6.26 -8.32 -12.14
N LYS A 167 -6.44 -8.30 -13.47
CA LYS A 167 -6.31 -9.52 -14.29
C LYS A 167 -4.88 -10.06 -14.28
N ARG A 168 -3.86 -9.19 -14.30
CA ARG A 168 -2.46 -9.59 -14.24
C ARG A 168 -2.10 -10.26 -12.91
N PHE A 169 -2.58 -9.71 -11.80
CA PHE A 169 -2.45 -10.32 -10.48
C PHE A 169 -3.14 -11.68 -10.42
N CYS A 170 -4.38 -11.79 -10.92
CA CYS A 170 -5.11 -13.05 -10.98
C CYS A 170 -4.34 -14.14 -11.75
N ARG A 171 -3.74 -13.81 -12.91
CA ARG A 171 -2.91 -14.76 -13.67
C ARG A 171 -1.62 -15.19 -12.96
N SER A 172 -1.07 -14.33 -12.11
CA SER A 172 0.23 -14.57 -11.47
C SER A 172 0.09 -15.28 -10.11
N PHE A 173 -0.99 -14.99 -9.37
CA PHE A 173 -1.20 -15.46 -8.00
C PHE A 173 -2.47 -16.31 -7.82
N ASN A 174 -3.22 -16.57 -8.89
CA ASN A 174 -4.43 -17.41 -8.92
C ASN A 174 -5.51 -17.00 -7.89
N PHE A 175 -5.66 -15.70 -7.63
CA PHE A 175 -6.67 -15.15 -6.72
C PHE A 175 -7.26 -13.84 -7.27
N GLU A 176 -8.56 -13.64 -7.08
CA GLU A 176 -9.23 -12.39 -7.48
C GLU A 176 -9.07 -11.31 -6.40
N LEU A 177 -8.49 -10.18 -6.78
CA LEU A 177 -8.27 -9.05 -5.87
C LEU A 177 -9.43 -8.07 -5.90
N GLN A 178 -9.78 -7.55 -4.71
CA GLN A 178 -10.64 -6.38 -4.59
C GLN A 178 -9.90 -5.16 -5.14
N ALA A 179 -10.56 -4.39 -5.99
CA ALA A 179 -9.96 -3.22 -6.61
C ALA A 179 -10.96 -2.07 -6.82
N ALA A 180 -10.45 -0.84 -6.72
CA ALA A 180 -11.20 0.38 -7.00
C ALA A 180 -10.36 1.32 -7.88
N ALA A 181 -11.02 2.15 -8.69
CA ALA A 181 -10.38 3.21 -9.45
C ALA A 181 -11.14 4.52 -9.28
N THR A 182 -10.45 5.55 -8.83
CA THR A 182 -10.95 6.92 -8.67
C THR A 182 -10.31 7.83 -9.72
N GLU A 183 -10.66 9.12 -9.67
CA GLU A 183 -10.00 10.14 -10.49
C GLU A 183 -8.52 10.32 -10.13
N ASN A 184 -8.15 10.03 -8.88
CA ASN A 184 -6.82 10.32 -8.34
C ASN A 184 -5.91 9.09 -8.22
N GLY A 185 -6.46 7.88 -8.37
CA GLY A 185 -5.63 6.69 -8.30
C GLY A 185 -6.41 5.38 -8.34
N ILE A 186 -5.65 4.30 -8.20
CA ILE A 186 -6.12 2.93 -8.23
C ILE A 186 -5.80 2.29 -6.89
N LEU A 187 -6.74 1.54 -6.35
CA LEU A 187 -6.61 0.79 -5.11
C LEU A 187 -6.71 -0.70 -5.41
N ILE A 188 -5.78 -1.47 -4.87
CA ILE A 188 -5.76 -2.93 -4.94
C ILE A 188 -5.53 -3.47 -3.52
N SER A 189 -6.45 -4.29 -3.03
CA SER A 189 -6.29 -4.96 -1.74
C SER A 189 -5.48 -6.25 -1.91
N LEU A 190 -4.30 -6.30 -1.30
CA LEU A 190 -3.38 -7.43 -1.34
C LEU A 190 -3.55 -8.32 -0.10
N SER A 191 -3.49 -9.64 -0.28
CA SER A 191 -3.33 -10.57 0.83
C SER A 191 -1.86 -10.73 1.26
N ASP A 192 -1.65 -11.43 2.36
CA ASP A 192 -0.33 -11.80 2.88
C ASP A 192 0.53 -12.57 1.85
N GLN A 193 -0.10 -13.41 1.03
CA GLN A 193 0.54 -14.22 -0.03
C GLN A 193 1.11 -13.39 -1.20
N HIS A 194 0.71 -12.12 -1.36
CA HIS A 194 1.18 -11.28 -2.45
C HIS A 194 2.48 -10.58 -2.08
N SER A 195 3.58 -11.19 -2.51
CA SER A 195 4.96 -10.75 -2.24
C SER A 195 5.67 -10.37 -3.54
N PHE A 196 6.03 -9.10 -3.69
CA PHE A 196 6.77 -8.57 -4.84
C PHE A 196 7.42 -7.21 -4.50
N PRO A 197 8.51 -6.82 -5.19
CA PRO A 197 9.08 -5.47 -5.07
C PRO A 197 8.05 -4.46 -5.56
N LEU A 198 7.78 -3.42 -4.77
CA LEU A 198 6.67 -2.50 -5.04
C LEU A 198 6.81 -1.81 -6.40
N GLU A 199 8.03 -1.43 -6.79
CA GLU A 199 8.36 -0.84 -8.08
C GLU A 199 8.01 -1.71 -9.29
N ALA A 200 7.93 -3.04 -9.12
CA ALA A 200 7.57 -3.94 -10.21
C ALA A 200 6.14 -3.68 -10.72
N VAL A 201 5.27 -3.10 -9.90
CA VAL A 201 3.87 -2.78 -10.25
C VAL A 201 3.76 -1.94 -11.52
N PHE A 202 4.69 -1.02 -11.76
CA PHE A 202 4.70 -0.14 -12.93
C PHE A 202 4.98 -0.89 -14.24
N SER A 203 5.52 -2.10 -14.15
CA SER A 203 5.87 -2.94 -15.30
C SER A 203 4.93 -4.14 -15.50
N PHE A 204 3.97 -4.36 -14.58
CA PHE A 204 3.04 -5.49 -14.64
C PHE A 204 2.14 -5.47 -15.87
N VAL A 205 1.75 -4.27 -16.32
CA VAL A 205 1.01 -4.05 -17.56
C VAL A 205 1.89 -3.20 -18.46
N THR A 206 2.07 -3.62 -19.70
CA THR A 206 2.87 -2.89 -20.71
C THR A 206 1.99 -2.33 -21.80
N SER A 207 2.48 -1.33 -22.53
CA SER A 207 1.74 -0.71 -23.64
C SER A 207 1.33 -1.73 -24.72
N HIS A 208 2.12 -2.79 -24.90
CA HIS A 208 1.83 -3.89 -25.82
C HIS A 208 0.79 -4.89 -25.32
N THR A 209 0.70 -5.12 -24.00
CA THR A 209 -0.18 -6.15 -23.41
C THR A 209 -1.48 -5.59 -22.85
N ALA A 210 -1.57 -4.27 -22.65
CA ALA A 210 -2.69 -3.61 -21.98
C ALA A 210 -4.05 -3.93 -22.60
N ARG A 211 -4.15 -3.88 -23.94
CA ARG A 211 -5.42 -4.09 -24.65
C ARG A 211 -5.93 -5.52 -24.46
N GLU A 212 -5.11 -6.52 -24.70
CA GLU A 212 -5.49 -7.94 -24.59
C GLU A 212 -5.84 -8.31 -23.14
N LEU A 213 -5.03 -7.86 -22.17
CA LEU A 213 -5.32 -8.05 -20.75
C LEU A 213 -6.63 -7.40 -20.33
N LEU A 214 -6.90 -6.18 -20.80
CA LEU A 214 -8.12 -5.46 -20.46
C LEU A 214 -9.37 -6.12 -21.06
N VAL A 215 -9.30 -6.60 -22.30
CA VAL A 215 -10.39 -7.40 -22.91
C VAL A 215 -10.72 -8.61 -22.02
N GLN A 216 -9.71 -9.36 -21.60
CA GLN A 216 -9.91 -10.52 -20.72
C GLN A 216 -10.34 -10.13 -19.28
N ALA A 217 -10.01 -8.92 -18.82
CA ALA A 217 -10.45 -8.40 -17.54
C ALA A 217 -11.93 -7.97 -17.55
N LEU A 218 -12.42 -7.49 -18.69
CA LEU A 218 -13.78 -7.00 -18.88
C LEU A 218 -14.84 -8.08 -18.70
N PHE A 219 -14.56 -9.31 -19.12
CA PHE A 219 -15.51 -10.42 -19.01
C PHE A 219 -15.87 -10.77 -17.56
N GLY A 220 -14.94 -10.60 -16.62
CA GLY A 220 -15.21 -10.72 -15.17
C GLY A 220 -15.72 -9.43 -14.51
N SER A 221 -15.89 -8.34 -15.26
CA SER A 221 -16.30 -7.05 -14.72
C SER A 221 -17.82 -6.85 -14.82
N PRO A 222 -18.48 -6.24 -13.81
CA PRO A 222 -19.90 -5.86 -13.91
C PRO A 222 -20.20 -4.85 -15.03
N LEU A 223 -19.17 -4.22 -15.59
CA LEU A 223 -19.30 -3.28 -16.69
C LEU A 223 -19.80 -3.96 -17.97
N PHE A 224 -19.26 -5.12 -18.31
CA PHE A 224 -19.51 -5.77 -19.61
C PHE A 224 -20.99 -6.16 -19.79
N PRO A 225 -21.66 -6.87 -18.85
CA PRO A 225 -23.09 -7.18 -18.99
C PRO A 225 -23.96 -5.92 -19.05
N THR A 226 -23.52 -4.83 -18.41
CA THR A 226 -24.24 -3.56 -18.43
C THR A 226 -24.16 -2.88 -19.79
N ARG A 227 -22.98 -2.79 -20.38
CA ARG A 227 -22.79 -2.22 -21.72
C ARG A 227 -23.38 -3.11 -22.81
N TRP A 228 -23.28 -4.44 -22.67
CA TRP A 228 -23.94 -5.40 -23.55
C TRP A 228 -25.44 -5.14 -23.66
N ARG A 229 -26.13 -4.99 -22.53
CA ARG A 229 -27.56 -4.65 -22.49
C ARG A 229 -27.88 -3.34 -23.19
N TRP A 230 -27.00 -2.35 -23.10
CA TRP A 230 -27.17 -1.06 -23.77
C TRP A 230 -27.02 -1.22 -25.29
N THR A 231 -25.98 -1.89 -25.74
CA THR A 231 -25.73 -2.21 -27.15
C THR A 231 -26.90 -3.01 -27.74
N ALA A 232 -27.31 -4.10 -27.09
CA ALA A 232 -28.42 -4.94 -27.53
C ALA A 232 -29.75 -4.18 -27.58
N SER A 233 -29.99 -3.26 -26.63
CA SER A 233 -31.17 -2.39 -26.65
C SER A 233 -31.10 -1.33 -27.75
N ARG A 234 -29.92 -0.75 -27.99
CA ARG A 234 -29.68 0.31 -28.99
C ARG A 234 -29.78 -0.25 -30.41
N ALA A 235 -29.31 -1.48 -30.61
CA ALA A 235 -29.46 -2.24 -31.84
C ALA A 235 -30.86 -2.84 -32.05
N LEU A 236 -31.80 -2.61 -31.13
CA LEU A 236 -33.16 -3.17 -31.14
C LEU A 236 -33.22 -4.70 -31.10
N ALA A 237 -32.12 -5.39 -30.76
CA ALA A 237 -32.07 -6.83 -30.56
C ALA A 237 -32.84 -7.26 -29.28
N VAL A 238 -32.83 -6.39 -28.25
CA VAL A 238 -33.69 -6.55 -27.06
C VAL A 238 -34.75 -5.46 -27.07
N LEU A 239 -36.00 -5.87 -27.25
CA LEU A 239 -37.13 -4.94 -27.35
C LEU A 239 -37.49 -4.31 -25.99
N ARG A 240 -37.52 -2.99 -25.95
CA ARG A 240 -37.98 -2.20 -24.79
C ARG A 240 -39.50 -2.16 -24.65
N PHE A 241 -40.22 -2.43 -25.75
CA PHE A 241 -41.67 -2.46 -25.82
C PHE A 241 -42.12 -3.73 -26.54
N ALA A 242 -43.16 -4.38 -26.02
CA ALA A 242 -43.79 -5.54 -26.63
C ALA A 242 -45.31 -5.43 -26.47
N GLY A 243 -46.05 -5.60 -27.57
CA GLY A 243 -47.52 -5.46 -27.57
C GLY A 243 -48.00 -4.10 -27.07
N GLY A 244 -47.29 -3.01 -27.41
CA GLY A 244 -47.62 -1.64 -26.99
C GLY A 244 -47.31 -1.32 -25.51
N LYS A 245 -46.79 -2.27 -24.73
CA LYS A 245 -46.43 -2.07 -23.32
C LYS A 245 -44.92 -2.08 -23.13
N LYS A 246 -44.43 -1.30 -22.16
CA LYS A 246 -43.01 -1.30 -21.78
C LYS A 246 -42.65 -2.63 -21.12
N VAL A 247 -41.57 -3.26 -21.57
CA VAL A 247 -41.07 -4.51 -20.98
C VAL A 247 -40.42 -4.18 -19.63
N PRO A 248 -40.77 -4.89 -18.54
CA PRO A 248 -40.16 -4.69 -17.22
C PRO A 248 -38.62 -4.87 -17.26
N PRO A 249 -37.84 -4.05 -16.52
CA PRO A 249 -36.38 -4.15 -16.52
C PRO A 249 -35.78 -5.53 -16.17
N PRO A 250 -36.36 -6.33 -15.24
CA PRO A 250 -35.86 -7.70 -14.99
C PRO A 250 -35.97 -8.61 -16.22
N LEU A 251 -37.08 -8.52 -16.96
CA LEU A 251 -37.26 -9.30 -18.19
C LEU A 251 -36.33 -8.82 -19.31
N GLN A 252 -36.03 -7.52 -19.38
CA GLN A 252 -35.02 -7.00 -20.33
C GLN A 252 -33.62 -7.53 -20.01
N ARG A 253 -33.28 -7.69 -18.72
CA ARG A 253 -32.01 -8.30 -18.30
C ARG A 253 -31.95 -9.76 -18.74
N MET A 254 -32.93 -10.57 -18.34
CA MET A 254 -33.02 -11.99 -18.73
C MET A 254 -32.88 -12.18 -20.24
N ARG A 255 -33.66 -11.45 -21.05
CA ARG A 255 -33.58 -11.54 -22.52
C ARG A 255 -32.23 -11.14 -23.09
N SER A 256 -31.56 -10.18 -22.47
CA SER A 256 -30.24 -9.76 -22.91
C SER A 256 -29.16 -10.76 -22.53
N ASP A 257 -29.32 -11.42 -21.38
CA ASP A 257 -28.42 -12.48 -20.91
C ASP A 257 -28.60 -13.73 -21.79
N ASP A 258 -29.85 -14.08 -22.15
CA ASP A 258 -30.14 -15.15 -23.12
C ASP A 258 -29.52 -14.87 -24.49
N LEU A 259 -29.60 -13.62 -24.96
CA LEU A 259 -28.97 -13.20 -26.21
C LEU A 259 -27.43 -13.28 -26.13
N LEU A 260 -26.84 -12.92 -24.98
CA LEU A 260 -25.41 -13.05 -24.75
C LEU A 260 -24.98 -14.52 -24.82
N ALA A 261 -25.69 -15.40 -24.13
CA ALA A 261 -25.40 -16.83 -24.13
C ALA A 261 -25.52 -17.46 -25.53
N SER A 262 -26.40 -16.94 -26.39
CA SER A 262 -26.54 -17.42 -27.77
C SER A 262 -25.43 -16.94 -28.71
N ILE A 263 -24.94 -15.70 -28.55
CA ILE A 263 -23.96 -15.08 -29.45
C ILE A 263 -22.53 -15.30 -28.97
N PHE A 264 -22.33 -15.28 -27.66
CA PHE A 264 -21.03 -15.43 -27.00
C PHE A 264 -21.13 -16.47 -25.87
N PRO A 265 -21.28 -17.78 -26.22
CA PRO A 265 -21.50 -18.83 -25.23
C PRO A 265 -20.35 -18.97 -24.23
N GLU A 266 -19.10 -18.76 -24.65
CA GLU A 266 -17.93 -18.83 -23.76
C GLU A 266 -17.99 -17.83 -22.61
N GLN A 267 -18.59 -16.66 -22.81
CA GLN A 267 -18.76 -15.69 -21.73
C GLN A 267 -19.88 -16.08 -20.75
N ALA A 268 -20.85 -16.88 -21.18
CA ALA A 268 -21.86 -17.44 -20.29
C ALA A 268 -21.41 -18.78 -19.65
N ALA A 269 -20.27 -19.32 -20.08
CA ALA A 269 -19.81 -20.63 -19.65
C ALA A 269 -19.31 -20.63 -18.19
N CYS A 270 -19.40 -21.79 -17.56
CA CYS A 270 -18.81 -21.99 -16.24
C CYS A 270 -17.28 -21.81 -16.33
N LEU A 271 -16.70 -21.02 -15.43
CA LEU A 271 -15.26 -20.76 -15.36
C LEU A 271 -14.43 -22.05 -15.24
N GLU A 272 -14.98 -23.10 -14.64
CA GLU A 272 -14.31 -24.42 -14.52
C GLU A 272 -14.07 -25.10 -15.87
N ASN A 273 -14.84 -24.76 -16.91
CA ASN A 273 -14.75 -25.37 -18.23
C ASN A 273 -13.92 -24.55 -19.24
N ILE A 274 -13.51 -23.34 -18.87
CA ILE A 274 -12.75 -22.46 -19.75
C ILE A 274 -11.26 -22.71 -19.50
N GLN A 275 -10.55 -23.17 -20.53
CA GLN A 275 -9.10 -23.29 -20.50
C GLN A 275 -8.46 -22.11 -21.23
N GLY A 276 -7.69 -21.30 -20.49
CA GLY A 276 -6.98 -20.16 -21.07
C GLY A 276 -7.86 -18.93 -21.27
N ASP A 277 -7.61 -18.21 -22.37
CA ASP A 277 -8.27 -16.93 -22.67
C ASP A 277 -9.56 -17.13 -23.45
N ILE A 278 -10.60 -16.38 -23.05
CA ILE A 278 -11.92 -16.42 -23.70
C ILE A 278 -11.77 -15.94 -25.14
N GLN A 279 -12.20 -16.76 -26.10
CA GLN A 279 -12.15 -16.42 -27.51
C GLN A 279 -13.32 -15.51 -27.86
N VAL A 280 -13.00 -14.32 -28.36
CA VAL A 280 -14.01 -13.33 -28.73
C VAL A 280 -14.60 -13.72 -30.09
N PRO A 281 -15.92 -13.96 -30.19
CA PRO A 281 -16.56 -14.26 -31.47
C PRO A 281 -16.61 -13.02 -32.37
N ASP A 282 -16.46 -13.23 -33.67
CA ASP A 282 -16.67 -12.20 -34.70
C ASP A 282 -18.17 -11.91 -34.82
N HIS A 283 -18.64 -10.89 -34.09
CA HIS A 283 -20.04 -10.51 -34.07
C HIS A 283 -20.22 -9.01 -33.78
N PRO A 284 -21.00 -8.26 -34.60
CA PRO A 284 -21.10 -6.80 -34.47
C PRO A 284 -21.55 -6.28 -33.11
N LEU A 285 -22.47 -6.99 -32.42
CA LEU A 285 -22.89 -6.60 -31.06
C LEU A 285 -21.78 -6.79 -30.03
N VAL A 286 -20.92 -7.79 -30.21
CA VAL A 286 -19.79 -8.06 -29.31
C VAL A 286 -18.72 -7.00 -29.54
N ASP A 287 -18.38 -6.73 -30.80
CA ASP A 287 -17.41 -5.70 -31.17
C ASP A 287 -17.81 -4.31 -30.67
N GLU A 288 -19.07 -3.92 -30.88
CA GLU A 288 -19.59 -2.64 -30.40
C GLU A 288 -19.64 -2.58 -28.87
N THR A 289 -19.92 -3.69 -28.19
CA THR A 289 -19.89 -3.74 -26.72
C THR A 289 -18.47 -3.62 -26.17
N LEU A 290 -17.50 -4.29 -26.80
CA LEU A 290 -16.09 -4.17 -26.45
C LEU A 290 -15.59 -2.75 -26.70
N ARG A 291 -15.94 -2.16 -27.85
CA ARG A 291 -15.65 -0.76 -28.17
C ARG A 291 -16.23 0.19 -27.12
N ASP A 292 -17.52 0.09 -26.81
CA ASP A 292 -18.18 0.92 -25.79
C ASP A 292 -17.53 0.76 -24.40
N CYS A 293 -17.09 -0.45 -24.04
CA CYS A 293 -16.35 -0.66 -22.79
C CYS A 293 -14.95 -0.02 -22.82
N LEU A 294 -14.18 -0.23 -23.88
CA LEU A 294 -12.77 0.18 -23.99
C LEU A 294 -12.61 1.68 -24.25
N GLU A 295 -13.48 2.26 -25.09
CA GLU A 295 -13.36 3.61 -25.62
C GLU A 295 -14.34 4.60 -25.00
N GLU A 296 -15.50 4.19 -24.48
CA GLU A 296 -16.50 5.13 -23.91
C GLU A 296 -16.54 5.06 -22.38
N ALA A 297 -16.67 3.85 -21.82
CA ALA A 297 -16.67 3.65 -20.37
C ALA A 297 -15.28 3.83 -19.74
N MET A 298 -14.25 3.61 -20.55
CA MET A 298 -12.83 3.70 -20.20
C MET A 298 -12.09 4.49 -21.28
N ASP A 299 -10.77 4.55 -21.18
CA ASP A 299 -9.91 5.14 -22.19
C ASP A 299 -8.67 4.25 -22.37
N ILE A 300 -8.78 3.26 -23.26
CA ILE A 300 -7.68 2.33 -23.57
C ILE A 300 -6.51 3.04 -24.25
N ASP A 301 -6.77 4.00 -25.13
CA ASP A 301 -5.71 4.67 -25.88
C ASP A 301 -4.92 5.61 -24.96
N GLY A 302 -5.62 6.33 -24.07
CA GLY A 302 -5.01 7.09 -22.99
C GLY A 302 -4.19 6.23 -22.03
N LEU A 303 -4.69 5.02 -21.67
CA LEU A 303 -3.90 4.07 -20.88
C LEU A 303 -2.62 3.63 -21.60
N VAL A 304 -2.72 3.23 -22.88
CA VAL A 304 -1.55 2.80 -23.66
C VAL A 304 -0.52 3.93 -23.75
N GLU A 305 -0.97 5.18 -23.90
CA GLU A 305 -0.07 6.34 -23.91
C GLU A 305 0.61 6.57 -22.56
N VAL A 306 -0.12 6.49 -21.45
CA VAL A 306 0.46 6.57 -20.10
C VAL A 306 1.52 5.48 -19.91
N LEU A 307 1.24 4.24 -20.31
CA LEU A 307 2.19 3.13 -20.18
C LEU A 307 3.42 3.34 -21.05
N ARG A 308 3.29 3.86 -22.29
CA ARG A 308 4.43 4.22 -23.13
C ARG A 308 5.30 5.29 -22.48
N ARG A 309 4.69 6.29 -21.86
CA ARG A 309 5.41 7.37 -21.15
C ARG A 309 6.12 6.88 -19.89
N ILE A 310 5.59 5.85 -19.23
CA ILE A 310 6.29 5.14 -18.15
C ILE A 310 7.48 4.36 -18.72
N GLU A 311 7.28 3.61 -19.80
CA GLU A 311 8.32 2.84 -20.49
C GLU A 311 9.46 3.72 -21.04
N SER A 312 9.13 4.93 -21.54
CA SER A 312 10.12 5.92 -22.02
C SER A 312 10.73 6.77 -20.91
N GLN A 313 10.38 6.52 -19.64
CA GLN A 313 10.82 7.28 -18.46
C GLN A 313 10.43 8.77 -18.47
N GLU A 314 9.44 9.17 -19.27
CA GLU A 314 8.84 10.51 -19.21
C GLU A 314 8.00 10.72 -17.96
N ILE A 315 7.42 9.65 -17.42
CA ILE A 315 6.71 9.66 -16.14
C ILE A 315 7.63 9.06 -15.07
N ARG A 316 8.00 9.89 -14.09
CA ARG A 316 8.72 9.45 -12.90
C ARG A 316 7.84 8.53 -12.08
N CYS A 317 8.39 7.37 -11.70
CA CYS A 317 7.70 6.39 -10.87
C CYS A 317 8.39 6.30 -9.50
N VAL A 318 7.62 6.47 -8.43
CA VAL A 318 8.11 6.36 -7.05
C VAL A 318 7.38 5.21 -6.36
N ALA A 319 8.12 4.31 -5.72
CA ALA A 319 7.57 3.25 -4.90
C ALA A 319 7.90 3.51 -3.43
N ILE A 320 6.89 3.49 -2.57
CA ILE A 320 7.06 3.73 -1.13
C ILE A 320 6.18 2.78 -0.32
N ASP A 321 6.82 2.07 0.61
CA ASP A 321 6.13 1.31 1.65
C ASP A 321 5.90 2.24 2.85
N THR A 322 4.63 2.52 3.15
CA THR A 322 4.20 3.30 4.31
C THR A 322 3.56 2.36 5.33
N ARG A 323 3.47 2.77 6.60
CA ARG A 323 2.81 1.96 7.64
C ARG A 323 1.31 2.21 7.70
N GLU A 324 1.00 3.49 7.62
CA GLU A 324 -0.35 4.03 7.59
C GLU A 324 -0.58 4.70 6.23
N PRO A 325 -1.85 4.80 5.79
CA PRO A 325 -2.17 5.47 4.55
C PRO A 325 -1.79 6.95 4.58
N SER A 326 -1.19 7.43 3.51
CA SER A 326 -0.91 8.85 3.31
C SER A 326 -2.20 9.69 3.26
N PRO A 327 -2.13 11.01 3.51
CA PRO A 327 -3.29 11.90 3.38
C PRO A 327 -4.01 11.78 2.03
N PHE A 328 -3.27 11.60 0.93
CA PHE A 328 -3.86 11.42 -0.41
C PHE A 328 -4.60 10.08 -0.56
N SER A 329 -4.20 9.06 0.19
CA SER A 329 -4.84 7.75 0.17
C SER A 329 -6.21 7.73 0.85
N HIS A 330 -6.48 8.67 1.76
CA HIS A 330 -7.74 8.70 2.52
C HIS A 330 -8.99 8.81 1.63
N GLU A 331 -8.93 9.61 0.56
CA GLU A 331 -10.04 9.75 -0.40
C GLU A 331 -10.26 8.46 -1.20
N ILE A 332 -9.17 7.83 -1.62
CA ILE A 332 -9.19 6.61 -2.43
C ILE A 332 -9.72 5.42 -1.60
N LEU A 333 -9.31 5.30 -0.34
CA LEU A 333 -9.81 4.25 0.58
C LEU A 333 -11.30 4.38 0.86
N ASN A 334 -11.80 5.62 0.96
CA ASN A 334 -13.19 5.93 1.23
C ASN A 334 -14.04 6.11 -0.03
N SER A 335 -13.54 5.64 -1.18
CA SER A 335 -14.18 5.84 -2.48
C SER A 335 -15.62 5.31 -2.52
N ASN A 336 -16.46 6.01 -3.29
CA ASN A 336 -17.87 5.66 -3.45
C ASN A 336 -18.09 4.32 -4.17
N PRO A 337 -19.24 3.64 -3.98
CA PRO A 337 -19.49 2.32 -4.57
C PRO A 337 -19.31 2.17 -6.09
N TYR A 338 -19.45 3.26 -6.86
CA TYR A 338 -19.30 3.23 -8.32
C TYR A 338 -17.85 3.17 -8.81
N THR A 339 -16.87 3.37 -7.93
CA THR A 339 -15.44 3.29 -8.27
C THR A 339 -14.92 1.86 -8.23
N TYR A 340 -15.67 0.93 -7.65
CA TYR A 340 -15.27 -0.47 -7.53
C TYR A 340 -15.27 -1.18 -8.88
N LEU A 341 -14.25 -2.00 -9.08
CA LEU A 341 -14.03 -2.74 -10.32
C LEU A 341 -14.60 -4.16 -10.26
N ASP A 342 -14.86 -4.66 -9.05
CA ASP A 342 -15.33 -6.01 -8.72
C ASP A 342 -16.73 -5.99 -8.10
N ASN A 343 -17.32 -7.18 -7.93
CA ASN A 343 -18.67 -7.36 -7.37
C ASN A 343 -18.70 -7.60 -5.84
N ALA A 344 -17.57 -7.43 -5.13
CA ALA A 344 -17.54 -7.68 -3.69
C ALA A 344 -18.53 -6.75 -2.94
N PRO A 345 -19.35 -7.28 -2.01
CA PRO A 345 -20.21 -6.50 -1.13
C PRO A 345 -19.43 -5.42 -0.38
N LEU A 346 -20.11 -4.32 -0.02
CA LEU A 346 -19.47 -3.20 0.66
C LEU A 346 -18.91 -3.59 2.04
N GLU A 347 -19.63 -4.46 2.74
CA GLU A 347 -19.33 -4.93 4.08
C GLU A 347 -18.07 -5.81 4.13
N GLU A 348 -17.72 -6.45 3.01
CA GLU A 348 -16.58 -7.37 2.90
C GLU A 348 -15.31 -6.67 2.36
N ARG A 349 -15.35 -5.35 2.15
CA ARG A 349 -14.23 -4.61 1.56
C ARG A 349 -13.14 -4.32 2.58
N ARG A 350 -11.96 -4.88 2.34
CA ARG A 350 -10.76 -4.66 3.17
C ARG A 350 -10.36 -3.20 3.24
N ALA A 351 -10.50 -2.46 2.14
CA ALA A 351 -10.16 -1.05 2.08
C ALA A 351 -10.99 -0.16 3.03
N ARG A 352 -12.26 -0.52 3.29
CA ARG A 352 -13.12 0.21 4.24
C ARG A 352 -12.77 -0.09 5.70
N ALA A 353 -12.07 -1.18 5.96
CA ALA A 353 -11.55 -1.53 7.27
C ALA A 353 -10.23 -0.83 7.59
N VAL A 354 -9.62 -0.13 6.63
CA VAL A 354 -8.42 0.68 6.89
C VAL A 354 -8.81 1.92 7.66
N GLN A 355 -8.29 2.06 8.88
CA GLN A 355 -8.44 3.27 9.66
C GLN A 355 -7.54 4.38 9.13
N THR A 356 -8.10 5.58 9.05
CA THR A 356 -7.39 6.81 8.72
C THR A 356 -7.36 7.69 9.95
N ARG A 357 -6.22 8.34 10.24
CA ARG A 357 -6.16 9.33 11.34
C ARG A 357 -7.16 10.47 11.08
N ARG A 358 -7.76 10.98 12.16
CA ARG A 358 -8.64 12.16 12.09
C ARG A 358 -7.88 13.47 11.92
N ALA A 359 -6.61 13.52 12.33
CA ALA A 359 -5.73 14.68 12.22
C ALA A 359 -4.55 14.37 11.28
N LEU A 360 -4.06 15.40 10.59
CA LEU A 360 -2.85 15.30 9.78
C LEU A 360 -1.63 15.15 10.71
N PRO A 361 -0.64 14.32 10.35
CA PRO A 361 0.59 14.23 11.11
C PRO A 361 1.37 15.55 11.04
N GLU A 362 1.82 16.06 12.19
CA GLU A 362 2.64 17.28 12.26
C GLU A 362 4.03 17.01 11.67
N GLU A 363 4.61 15.84 11.99
CA GLU A 363 5.93 15.38 11.54
C GLU A 363 5.86 14.06 10.75
N ALA A 364 6.78 13.86 9.79
CA ALA A 364 6.85 12.63 9.00
C ALA A 364 7.37 11.43 9.82
N GLU A 365 8.13 11.69 10.89
CA GLU A 365 8.70 10.68 11.79
C GLU A 365 7.62 10.04 12.69
N ASP A 366 6.52 10.75 12.99
CA ASP A 366 5.39 10.24 13.78
C ASP A 366 4.58 9.13 13.09
N LEU A 367 4.73 9.00 11.76
CA LEU A 367 4.12 7.91 10.98
C LEU A 367 4.90 6.59 11.11
N GLY A 368 6.05 6.64 11.78
CA GLY A 368 7.10 5.62 11.73
C GLY A 368 7.54 5.05 13.07
N GLN A 369 6.81 5.19 14.18
CA GLN A 369 7.20 4.53 15.44
C GLN A 369 6.25 3.38 15.79
N LEU A 370 6.78 2.16 15.91
CA LEU A 370 6.03 1.03 16.48
C LEU A 370 6.14 1.08 18.00
N ASP A 371 5.14 0.54 18.69
CA ASP A 371 5.21 0.41 20.15
C ASP A 371 6.37 -0.54 20.52
N PRO A 372 7.39 -0.09 21.28
CA PRO A 372 8.52 -0.91 21.67
C PRO A 372 8.14 -2.20 22.41
N GLU A 373 7.10 -2.16 23.23
CA GLU A 373 6.61 -3.34 23.94
C GLU A 373 5.87 -4.30 22.99
N ALA A 374 5.22 -3.79 21.93
CA ALA A 374 4.64 -4.66 20.89
C ALA A 374 5.73 -5.37 20.08
N ILE A 375 6.85 -4.69 19.79
CA ILE A 375 8.03 -5.32 19.17
C ILE A 375 8.54 -6.44 20.06
N GLU A 376 8.79 -6.18 21.35
CA GLU A 376 9.36 -7.17 22.26
C GLU A 376 8.43 -8.36 22.47
N GLN A 377 7.11 -8.11 22.58
CA GLN A 377 6.12 -9.19 22.67
C GLN A 377 6.18 -10.12 21.45
N VAL A 378 6.19 -9.58 20.22
CA VAL A 378 6.27 -10.41 19.01
C VAL A 378 7.61 -11.13 18.92
N ARG A 379 8.70 -10.50 19.34
CA ARG A 379 10.03 -11.13 19.38
C ARG A 379 10.02 -12.36 20.28
N GLN A 380 9.47 -12.25 21.48
CA GLN A 380 9.34 -13.37 22.43
C GLN A 380 8.40 -14.47 21.91
N GLU A 381 7.25 -14.10 21.33
CA GLU A 381 6.26 -15.05 20.81
C GLU A 381 6.68 -15.74 19.50
N SER A 382 7.63 -15.16 18.78
CA SER A 382 8.13 -15.70 17.50
C SER A 382 9.42 -16.51 17.68
N TRP A 383 10.08 -16.36 18.83
CA TRP A 383 11.19 -17.22 19.19
C TRP A 383 10.70 -18.67 19.36
N PRO A 384 11.39 -19.67 18.77
CA PRO A 384 10.96 -21.06 18.89
C PRO A 384 10.99 -21.51 20.37
N PRO A 385 10.03 -22.34 20.81
CA PRO A 385 10.10 -22.93 22.14
C PRO A 385 11.33 -23.86 22.23
N LEU A 386 11.99 -23.89 23.38
CA LEU A 386 13.23 -24.63 23.60
C LEU A 386 13.13 -25.50 24.88
N ARG A 387 12.13 -26.37 24.94
CA ARG A 387 11.79 -27.12 26.18
C ARG A 387 12.39 -28.51 26.24
N ASP A 388 12.63 -29.14 25.10
CA ASP A 388 13.16 -30.49 24.99
C ASP A 388 14.10 -30.64 23.78
N LEU A 389 14.68 -31.83 23.63
CA LEU A 389 15.65 -32.14 22.57
C LEU A 389 15.09 -31.93 21.16
N ASP A 390 13.82 -32.27 20.92
CA ASP A 390 13.24 -32.20 19.59
C ASP A 390 12.88 -30.75 19.24
N GLU A 391 12.37 -29.98 20.20
CA GLU A 391 12.12 -28.55 20.03
C GLU A 391 13.42 -27.75 19.79
N VAL A 392 14.51 -28.11 20.49
CA VAL A 392 15.83 -27.52 20.24
C VAL A 392 16.33 -27.86 18.84
N HIS A 393 16.13 -29.09 18.36
CA HIS A 393 16.49 -29.47 16.98
C HIS A 393 15.66 -28.73 15.93
N ASP A 394 14.35 -28.62 16.14
CA ASP A 394 13.44 -27.89 15.26
C ASP A 394 13.78 -26.39 15.21
N ALA A 395 14.22 -25.80 16.32
CA ALA A 395 14.73 -24.43 16.36
C ALA A 395 15.98 -24.26 15.49
N LEU A 396 16.94 -25.19 15.58
CA LEU A 396 18.14 -25.18 14.74
C LEU A 396 17.82 -25.35 13.24
N LEU A 397 16.82 -26.17 12.89
CA LEU A 397 16.34 -26.33 11.52
C LEU A 397 15.68 -25.06 10.97
N THR A 398 14.93 -24.35 11.83
CA THR A 398 14.16 -23.15 11.48
C THR A 398 15.05 -21.92 11.35
N MET A 399 15.97 -21.71 12.30
CA MET A 399 16.82 -20.51 12.36
C MET A 399 18.15 -20.66 11.63
N ALA A 400 18.47 -21.85 11.12
CA ALA A 400 19.68 -22.24 10.40
C ALA A 400 21.01 -22.12 11.18
N LEU A 401 21.27 -20.99 11.85
CA LEU A 401 22.47 -20.72 12.62
C LEU A 401 22.16 -19.83 13.82
N ILE A 402 22.28 -20.39 15.04
CA ILE A 402 21.93 -19.71 16.29
C ILE A 402 23.20 -19.45 17.13
N PRO A 403 23.43 -18.24 17.66
CA PRO A 403 24.53 -17.97 18.58
C PRO A 403 24.42 -18.80 19.85
N GLU A 404 25.54 -19.34 20.35
CA GLU A 404 25.57 -20.07 21.63
C GLU A 404 25.05 -19.21 22.80
N ALA A 405 25.25 -17.89 22.72
CA ALA A 405 24.78 -16.93 23.71
C ALA A 405 23.25 -16.95 23.90
N ASP A 406 22.50 -17.28 22.84
CA ASP A 406 21.03 -17.36 22.82
C ASP A 406 20.52 -18.73 23.32
N LEU A 407 21.39 -19.75 23.43
CA LEU A 407 21.05 -21.13 23.78
C LEU A 407 21.75 -21.61 25.07
N ARG A 408 22.14 -20.69 25.95
CA ARG A 408 22.94 -21.00 27.15
C ARG A 408 22.27 -22.01 28.09
N ASP A 409 20.96 -21.95 28.20
CA ASP A 409 20.20 -22.84 29.07
C ASP A 409 20.04 -24.25 28.47
N GLN A 410 20.22 -24.39 27.15
CA GLN A 410 20.03 -25.62 26.38
C GLN A 410 21.35 -26.31 25.99
N LEU A 411 22.48 -25.91 26.60
CA LEU A 411 23.77 -26.55 26.36
C LEU A 411 23.78 -28.07 26.61
N PRO A 412 23.07 -28.63 27.63
CA PRO A 412 22.95 -30.08 27.80
C PRO A 412 22.28 -30.77 26.61
N GLU A 413 21.18 -30.20 26.12
CA GLU A 413 20.39 -30.69 25.00
C GLU A 413 21.20 -30.65 23.70
N LEU A 414 21.91 -29.54 23.46
CA LEU A 414 22.79 -29.37 22.31
C LEU A 414 23.92 -30.40 22.27
N ARG A 415 24.51 -30.72 23.42
CA ARG A 415 25.53 -31.79 23.51
C ARG A 415 24.93 -33.16 23.21
N ALA A 416 23.74 -33.46 23.74
CA ALA A 416 23.06 -34.72 23.43
C ALA A 416 22.68 -34.82 21.94
N LEU A 417 22.26 -33.73 21.30
CA LEU A 417 22.02 -33.69 19.86
C LEU A 417 23.31 -33.88 19.05
N LYS A 418 24.42 -33.27 19.49
CA LYS A 418 25.76 -33.44 18.91
C LYS A 418 26.23 -34.88 18.97
N ASP A 419 26.11 -35.54 20.13
CA ASP A 419 26.49 -36.94 20.33
C ASP A 419 25.67 -37.90 19.45
N ASN A 420 24.44 -37.51 19.10
CA ASN A 420 23.55 -38.24 18.20
C ASN A 420 23.66 -37.78 16.73
N ASN A 421 24.65 -36.95 16.38
CA ASN A 421 24.89 -36.42 15.03
C ASN A 421 23.73 -35.59 14.44
N ARG A 422 22.87 -35.00 15.29
CA ARG A 422 21.74 -34.14 14.88
C ARG A 422 22.10 -32.64 14.91
N ALA A 423 23.09 -32.24 15.68
CA ALA A 423 23.56 -30.85 15.74
C ALA A 423 25.07 -30.76 15.53
N VAL A 424 25.50 -29.61 15.01
CA VAL A 424 26.90 -29.24 14.83
C VAL A 424 27.21 -27.93 15.55
N GLU A 425 28.31 -27.94 16.28
CA GLU A 425 28.91 -26.73 16.87
C GLU A 425 29.72 -26.04 15.77
N VAL A 426 29.44 -24.75 15.56
CA VAL A 426 30.06 -23.94 14.51
C VAL A 426 30.91 -22.87 15.17
N THR A 427 32.21 -22.87 14.88
CA THR A 427 33.13 -21.83 15.33
C THR A 427 33.53 -20.95 14.16
N LEU A 428 33.17 -19.66 14.24
CA LEU A 428 33.60 -18.66 13.27
C LEU A 428 34.85 -17.94 13.80
N PRO A 429 35.97 -17.92 13.04
CA PRO A 429 37.13 -17.12 13.39
C PRO A 429 36.80 -15.62 13.27
N ALA A 430 37.37 -14.77 14.14
CA ALA A 430 37.20 -13.33 14.00
C ALA A 430 37.75 -12.85 12.65
N THR A 431 36.90 -12.17 11.87
CA THR A 431 37.26 -11.58 10.58
C THR A 431 38.29 -10.45 10.75
N THR A 432 39.23 -10.37 9.79
CA THR A 432 40.36 -9.41 9.73
C THR A 432 39.96 -7.99 9.28
N GLY A 433 38.79 -7.50 9.70
CA GLY A 433 38.31 -6.14 9.40
C GLY A 433 38.62 -5.14 10.54
N PRO A 434 38.60 -3.80 10.27
CA PRO A 434 38.75 -2.79 11.31
C PRO A 434 37.59 -2.91 12.31
N ARG A 435 37.93 -3.11 13.59
CA ARG A 435 37.00 -3.57 14.62
C ARG A 435 36.78 -2.50 15.71
N PRO A 436 35.56 -2.34 16.24
CA PRO A 436 35.36 -1.77 17.57
C PRO A 436 35.95 -2.73 18.64
N ALA A 437 36.71 -2.21 19.60
CA ALA A 437 37.56 -2.98 20.52
C ALA A 437 36.86 -3.96 21.50
N ALA A 438 35.55 -4.20 21.37
CA ALA A 438 34.71 -4.86 22.39
C ALA A 438 34.17 -6.27 22.05
N LEU A 439 34.40 -6.81 20.84
CA LEU A 439 33.82 -8.09 20.42
C LEU A 439 34.81 -9.27 20.59
N PRO A 440 34.34 -10.48 20.97
CA PRO A 440 35.18 -11.64 21.27
C PRO A 440 35.94 -12.19 20.05
N ALA A 441 37.15 -12.72 20.28
CA ALA A 441 38.05 -13.24 19.24
C ALA A 441 37.54 -14.50 18.52
N VAL A 442 36.58 -15.22 19.11
CA VAL A 442 35.98 -16.43 18.58
C VAL A 442 34.48 -16.37 18.84
N ARG A 443 33.67 -16.69 17.82
CA ARG A 443 32.21 -16.73 17.94
C ARG A 443 31.71 -18.15 17.77
N ARG A 444 30.86 -18.58 18.70
CA ARG A 444 30.29 -19.94 18.72
C ARG A 444 28.81 -19.89 18.37
N PHE A 445 28.42 -20.80 17.50
CA PHE A 445 27.07 -20.99 17.04
C PHE A 445 26.73 -22.47 17.02
N TRP A 446 25.45 -22.76 16.89
CA TRP A 446 24.91 -24.09 16.71
C TRP A 446 24.03 -24.11 15.47
N ALA A 447 24.12 -25.20 14.71
CA ALA A 447 23.27 -25.47 13.55
C ALA A 447 22.82 -26.94 13.57
N ALA A 448 21.70 -27.24 12.93
CA ALA A 448 21.30 -28.61 12.67
C ALA A 448 22.26 -29.24 11.66
N THR A 449 22.54 -30.54 11.76
CA THR A 449 23.43 -31.23 10.81
C THR A 449 22.94 -31.07 9.36
N GLU A 450 21.62 -31.04 9.16
CA GLU A 450 20.94 -30.83 7.87
C GLU A 450 21.19 -29.44 7.28
N ARG A 451 21.56 -28.45 8.11
CA ARG A 451 21.88 -27.08 7.71
C ARG A 451 23.39 -26.81 7.61
N ALA A 452 24.23 -27.81 7.93
CA ALA A 452 25.69 -27.66 7.90
C ALA A 452 26.23 -27.27 6.51
N ASP A 453 25.56 -27.70 5.44
CA ASP A 453 25.91 -27.34 4.05
C ASP A 453 25.75 -25.83 3.79
N VAL A 454 24.67 -25.23 4.30
CA VAL A 454 24.36 -23.80 4.13
C VAL A 454 25.38 -22.99 4.91
N VAL A 455 25.68 -23.43 6.14
CA VAL A 455 26.70 -22.80 6.98
C VAL A 455 28.08 -22.85 6.34
N ALA A 456 28.49 -23.99 5.78
CA ALA A 456 29.78 -24.14 5.11
C ALA A 456 29.89 -23.29 3.83
N ARG A 457 28.77 -23.10 3.11
CA ARG A 457 28.68 -22.19 1.95
C ARG A 457 28.78 -20.72 2.33
N ALA A 458 28.06 -20.31 3.37
CA ALA A 458 28.08 -18.94 3.87
C ALA A 458 29.39 -18.60 4.60
N PHE A 459 30.05 -19.55 5.25
CA PHE A 459 31.27 -19.32 6.04
C PHE A 459 32.32 -20.40 5.75
N PRO A 460 33.10 -20.29 4.66
CA PRO A 460 34.11 -21.29 4.27
C PRO A 460 35.21 -21.53 5.30
N GLU A 461 35.46 -20.55 6.16
CA GLU A 461 36.41 -20.55 7.28
C GLU A 461 35.83 -21.11 8.59
N ALA A 462 34.54 -21.44 8.63
CA ALA A 462 33.91 -22.03 9.81
C ALA A 462 34.51 -23.40 10.13
N VAL A 463 34.70 -23.66 11.42
CA VAL A 463 35.05 -24.99 11.94
C VAL A 463 33.78 -25.64 12.47
N LEU A 464 33.42 -26.79 11.90
CA LEU A 464 32.25 -27.59 12.25
C LEU A 464 32.66 -28.79 13.10
N ASP A 465 32.00 -28.98 14.24
CA ASP A 465 32.25 -30.12 15.14
C ASP A 465 30.93 -30.77 15.59
N PRO A 466 30.67 -32.06 15.29
CA PRO A 466 31.48 -32.96 14.46
C PRO A 466 31.41 -32.61 12.96
N ASP A 467 32.50 -32.86 12.23
CA ASP A 467 32.52 -32.75 10.76
C ASP A 467 31.79 -33.96 10.11
N LEU A 468 30.46 -33.94 10.16
CA LEU A 468 29.61 -35.05 9.71
C LEU A 468 29.37 -35.07 8.20
N THR A 469 29.42 -33.92 7.56
CA THR A 469 29.25 -33.77 6.12
C THR A 469 30.53 -34.09 5.33
N GLY A 470 31.65 -34.34 6.01
CA GLY A 470 32.95 -34.56 5.37
C GLY A 470 33.52 -33.29 4.72
N ALA A 471 33.19 -32.12 5.28
CA ALA A 471 33.28 -30.79 4.69
C ALA A 471 34.70 -30.26 4.47
N ALA A 472 35.75 -30.95 4.93
CA ALA A 472 37.10 -30.70 4.40
C ALA A 472 37.32 -31.25 2.97
N ARG A 473 36.65 -32.34 2.56
CA ARG A 473 36.97 -33.09 1.33
C ARG A 473 36.27 -32.63 0.04
N ALA A 474 35.25 -31.76 0.11
CA ALA A 474 34.50 -31.28 -1.06
C ALA A 474 34.54 -29.76 -1.26
N ARG A 475 35.53 -29.05 -0.69
CA ARG A 475 35.86 -27.63 -0.99
C ARG A 475 36.12 -27.35 -2.50
N ALA A 476 35.97 -28.33 -3.39
CA ALA A 476 36.33 -28.31 -4.82
C ALA A 476 35.24 -28.83 -5.79
N ALA A 477 34.02 -29.14 -5.33
CA ALA A 477 32.93 -29.61 -6.23
C ALA A 477 31.85 -28.54 -6.50
N TRP A 478 32.12 -27.27 -6.17
CA TRP A 478 31.22 -26.16 -6.48
C TRP A 478 31.55 -25.63 -7.87
N ASP A 479 30.58 -25.78 -8.76
CA ASP A 479 30.69 -25.52 -10.18
C ASP A 479 30.57 -24.01 -10.45
N SER A 480 31.57 -23.44 -11.13
CA SER A 480 31.63 -22.13 -11.81
C SER A 480 31.44 -20.79 -11.06
N ASP A 481 30.74 -20.65 -9.93
CA ASP A 481 30.47 -19.31 -9.32
C ASP A 481 30.38 -19.27 -7.77
N ARG A 482 31.55 -19.24 -7.12
CA ARG A 482 31.70 -19.27 -5.65
C ARG A 482 31.05 -18.08 -4.93
N ASP A 483 31.05 -16.91 -5.56
CA ASP A 483 30.52 -15.69 -4.93
C ASP A 483 29.00 -15.76 -4.85
N LYS A 484 28.35 -16.29 -5.88
CA LYS A 484 26.92 -16.53 -5.91
C LYS A 484 26.47 -17.55 -4.85
N ASP A 485 27.21 -18.64 -4.69
CA ASP A 485 26.91 -19.68 -3.69
C ASP A 485 27.00 -19.14 -2.24
N PHE A 486 28.03 -18.34 -1.95
CA PHE A 486 28.18 -17.66 -0.66
C PHE A 486 26.99 -16.72 -0.41
N GLU A 487 26.66 -15.90 -1.42
CA GLU A 487 25.58 -14.95 -1.34
C GLU A 487 24.24 -15.66 -1.07
N GLU A 488 23.87 -16.69 -1.84
CA GLU A 488 22.63 -17.46 -1.64
C GLU A 488 22.54 -18.09 -0.24
N ALA A 489 23.63 -18.67 0.25
CA ALA A 489 23.67 -19.30 1.56
C ALA A 489 23.55 -18.29 2.70
N LEU A 490 24.23 -17.14 2.61
CA LEU A 490 24.10 -16.06 3.59
C LEU A 490 22.67 -15.51 3.61
N THR A 491 22.04 -15.34 2.45
CA THR A 491 20.63 -14.92 2.36
C THR A 491 19.69 -15.86 3.09
N GLU A 492 19.88 -17.18 2.96
CA GLU A 492 19.05 -18.17 3.66
C GLU A 492 19.22 -18.10 5.19
N ILE A 493 20.45 -17.87 5.68
CA ILE A 493 20.71 -17.69 7.12
C ILE A 493 20.05 -16.39 7.63
N LEU A 494 20.18 -15.29 6.90
CA LEU A 494 19.55 -14.01 7.26
C LEU A 494 18.02 -14.12 7.29
N ARG A 495 17.43 -14.80 6.30
CA ARG A 495 15.99 -15.10 6.25
C ARG A 495 15.54 -15.85 7.49
N ALA A 496 16.21 -16.96 7.79
CA ALA A 496 15.92 -17.81 8.93
C ALA A 496 16.02 -17.07 10.28
N ARG A 497 16.99 -16.17 10.42
CA ARG A 497 17.12 -15.31 11.61
C ARG A 497 15.98 -14.30 11.74
N LEU A 498 15.66 -13.58 10.67
CA LEU A 498 14.61 -12.55 10.67
C LEU A 498 13.21 -13.13 10.89
N ASP A 499 12.99 -14.41 10.57
CA ASP A 499 11.73 -15.12 10.83
C ASP A 499 11.41 -15.26 12.33
N SER A 500 12.40 -15.09 13.22
CA SER A 500 12.28 -15.36 14.67
C SER A 500 12.73 -14.21 15.58
N THR A 501 13.25 -13.08 15.05
CA THR A 501 13.91 -12.04 15.88
C THR A 501 13.35 -10.63 15.80
N GLY A 502 12.50 -10.32 14.82
CA GLY A 502 11.92 -8.99 14.64
C GLY A 502 12.84 -8.01 13.89
N PRO A 503 12.64 -6.68 14.03
CA PRO A 503 13.44 -5.66 13.36
C PRO A 503 14.93 -5.70 13.73
N ALA A 504 15.80 -5.69 12.72
CA ALA A 504 17.25 -5.61 12.90
C ALA A 504 17.92 -4.75 11.82
N THR A 505 19.01 -4.08 12.17
CA THR A 505 19.85 -3.32 11.23
C THR A 505 20.82 -4.23 10.48
N ALA A 506 21.32 -3.76 9.32
CA ALA A 506 22.35 -4.49 8.59
C ALA A 506 23.64 -4.57 9.42
N SER A 507 23.98 -3.50 10.14
CA SER A 507 25.10 -3.45 11.08
C SER A 507 24.99 -4.50 12.19
N GLU A 508 23.83 -4.63 12.86
CA GLU A 508 23.63 -5.63 13.92
C GLU A 508 23.78 -7.07 13.39
N LEU A 509 23.28 -7.36 12.20
CA LEU A 509 23.38 -8.69 11.59
C LEU A 509 24.81 -9.01 11.11
N ALA A 510 25.51 -8.02 10.55
CA ALA A 510 26.93 -8.12 10.20
C ALA A 510 27.78 -8.36 11.46
N ASP A 511 27.53 -7.60 12.52
CA ASP A 511 28.19 -7.76 13.81
C ASP A 511 27.84 -9.06 14.51
N LEU A 512 26.68 -9.66 14.26
CA LEU A 512 26.30 -10.97 14.78
C LEU A 512 27.07 -12.09 14.06
N TYR A 513 26.96 -12.15 12.73
CA TYR A 513 27.51 -13.25 11.93
C TYR A 513 28.98 -13.10 11.54
N GLY A 514 29.54 -11.90 11.69
CA GLY A 514 30.96 -11.64 11.38
C GLY A 514 31.20 -11.40 9.89
N ALA A 515 30.13 -11.18 9.14
CA ALA A 515 30.14 -10.85 7.73
C ALA A 515 30.35 -9.34 7.50
N SER A 516 30.70 -8.94 6.28
CA SER A 516 30.72 -7.53 5.91
C SER A 516 29.30 -6.97 5.81
N VAL A 517 29.12 -5.69 6.16
CA VAL A 517 27.83 -4.99 6.01
C VAL A 517 27.33 -5.08 4.56
N ALA A 518 28.21 -4.90 3.58
CA ALA A 518 27.86 -4.98 2.16
C ALA A 518 27.31 -6.37 1.74
N ALA A 519 27.86 -7.46 2.27
CA ALA A 519 27.35 -8.81 1.98
C ALA A 519 25.98 -9.05 2.62
N VAL A 520 25.78 -8.54 3.83
CA VAL A 520 24.48 -8.60 4.52
C VAL A 520 23.44 -7.74 3.79
N GLU A 521 23.77 -6.52 3.39
CA GLU A 521 22.89 -5.65 2.59
C GLU A 521 22.50 -6.30 1.25
N SER A 522 23.46 -6.89 0.53
CA SER A 522 23.18 -7.67 -0.70
C SER A 522 22.17 -8.80 -0.44
N GLY A 523 22.32 -9.51 0.68
CA GLY A 523 21.39 -10.56 1.07
C GLY A 523 19.99 -10.05 1.43
N LEU A 524 19.92 -8.94 2.18
CA LEU A 524 18.66 -8.30 2.58
C LEU A 524 17.92 -7.72 1.37
N HIS A 525 18.61 -7.08 0.43
CA HIS A 525 18.00 -6.59 -0.81
C HIS A 525 17.42 -7.73 -1.66
N ARG A 526 18.04 -8.91 -1.68
CA ARG A 526 17.47 -10.08 -2.36
C ARG A 526 16.19 -10.58 -1.68
N LEU A 527 16.15 -10.58 -0.35
CA LEU A 527 14.93 -10.94 0.41
C LEU A 527 13.82 -9.91 0.23
N GLU A 528 14.16 -8.62 0.16
CA GLU A 528 13.24 -7.53 -0.13
C GLU A 528 12.70 -7.64 -1.56
N ALA A 529 13.54 -7.96 -2.54
CA ALA A 529 13.11 -8.21 -3.92
C ALA A 529 12.18 -9.43 -4.03
N GLN A 530 12.31 -10.40 -3.12
CA GLN A 530 11.37 -11.51 -2.99
C GLN A 530 10.11 -11.14 -2.17
N GLY A 531 10.09 -9.94 -1.57
CA GLY A 531 9.04 -9.36 -0.73
C GLY A 531 8.86 -10.01 0.65
N GLN A 532 9.83 -10.79 1.10
CA GLN A 532 9.77 -11.52 2.38
C GLN A 532 9.99 -10.58 3.59
N ILE A 533 10.81 -9.56 3.39
CA ILE A 533 11.17 -8.57 4.40
C ILE A 533 10.84 -7.16 3.90
N LEU A 534 10.68 -6.23 4.84
CA LEU A 534 10.48 -4.81 4.57
C LEU A 534 11.54 -3.99 5.30
N ARG A 535 11.97 -2.90 4.67
CA ARG A 535 12.88 -1.91 5.25
C ARG A 535 12.13 -0.70 5.82
N GLY A 536 12.62 -0.14 6.93
CA GLY A 536 12.06 1.06 7.56
C GLY A 536 12.73 1.39 8.89
N SER A 537 12.33 2.48 9.55
CA SER A 537 12.83 2.83 10.90
C SER A 537 11.81 2.43 11.97
N PHE A 538 11.90 1.23 12.53
CA PHE A 538 10.85 0.62 13.37
C PHE A 538 11.01 0.94 14.86
N ARG A 539 12.25 0.89 15.37
CA ARG A 539 12.62 1.19 16.76
C ARG A 539 12.98 2.68 16.89
N PRO A 540 12.40 3.42 17.86
CA PRO A 540 12.62 4.86 18.00
C PRO A 540 14.07 5.24 18.35
N SER A 541 14.85 4.30 18.91
CA SER A 541 16.25 4.53 19.30
C SER A 541 17.26 4.31 18.16
N VAL A 542 16.81 3.94 16.96
CA VAL A 542 17.67 3.52 15.84
C VAL A 542 17.47 4.44 14.64
N SER A 543 18.53 5.14 14.25
CA SER A 543 18.54 6.02 13.07
C SER A 543 18.89 5.31 11.76
N GLU A 544 19.55 4.15 11.84
CA GLU A 544 19.83 3.30 10.68
C GLU A 544 18.54 2.65 10.18
N LEU A 545 18.45 2.38 8.87
CA LEU A 545 17.34 1.59 8.32
C LEU A 545 17.39 0.16 8.84
N GLU A 546 16.23 -0.31 9.25
CA GLU A 546 16.04 -1.64 9.79
C GLU A 546 15.27 -2.51 8.83
N TRP A 547 15.41 -3.82 9.02
CA TRP A 547 14.83 -4.86 8.20
C TRP A 547 14.00 -5.78 9.10
N CYS A 548 12.77 -6.07 8.69
CA CYS A 548 11.89 -6.96 9.45
C CYS A 548 11.15 -7.91 8.52
N ASN A 549 10.98 -9.16 8.95
CA ASN A 549 10.06 -10.08 8.28
C ASN A 549 8.65 -9.48 8.22
N ARG A 550 8.03 -9.52 7.04
CA ARG A 550 6.73 -8.90 6.77
C ARG A 550 5.59 -9.44 7.64
N ARG A 551 5.57 -10.75 7.92
CA ARG A 551 4.57 -11.40 8.78
C ARG A 551 4.71 -10.93 10.24
N LEU A 552 5.95 -10.84 10.73
CA LEU A 552 6.21 -10.32 12.07
C LEU A 552 5.83 -8.84 12.17
N LEU A 553 6.21 -8.05 11.17
CA LEU A 553 5.90 -6.62 11.12
C LEU A 553 4.39 -6.36 11.13
N ALA A 554 3.61 -7.12 10.36
CA ALA A 554 2.14 -7.04 10.37
C ALA A 554 1.55 -7.34 11.76
N ARG A 555 2.11 -8.32 12.48
CA ARG A 555 1.70 -8.69 13.84
C ARG A 555 2.04 -7.59 14.86
N ILE A 556 3.26 -7.02 14.78
CA ILE A 556 3.69 -5.89 15.62
C ILE A 556 2.78 -4.68 15.39
N HIS A 557 2.48 -4.37 14.13
CA HIS A 557 1.60 -3.27 13.76
C HIS A 557 0.18 -3.46 14.33
N ARG A 558 -0.39 -4.66 14.20
CA ARG A 558 -1.71 -4.98 14.78
C ARG A 558 -1.74 -4.82 16.29
N LEU A 559 -0.70 -5.26 17.00
CA LEU A 559 -0.61 -5.09 18.46
C LEU A 559 -0.45 -3.62 18.86
N THR A 560 0.37 -2.86 18.13
CA THR A 560 0.55 -1.42 18.32
C THR A 560 -0.78 -0.68 18.19
N LEU A 561 -1.50 -0.89 17.08
CA LEU A 561 -2.84 -0.31 16.88
C LEU A 561 -3.84 -0.76 17.95
N GLY A 562 -3.81 -2.04 18.33
CA GLY A 562 -4.68 -2.59 19.37
C GLY A 562 -4.45 -1.98 20.76
N ARG A 563 -3.25 -1.47 21.04
CA ARG A 563 -2.93 -0.77 22.28
C ARG A 563 -3.34 0.69 22.22
N LEU A 564 -3.00 1.40 21.13
CA LEU A 564 -3.48 2.76 20.88
C LEU A 564 -5.02 2.85 20.95
N ARG A 565 -5.73 1.81 20.49
CA ARG A 565 -7.20 1.71 20.65
C ARG A 565 -7.66 1.60 22.08
N ARG A 566 -6.94 0.85 22.92
CA ARG A 566 -7.26 0.73 24.35
C ARG A 566 -7.01 2.05 25.08
N GLU A 567 -6.05 2.84 24.62
CA GLU A 567 -5.80 4.18 25.15
C GLU A 567 -6.88 5.19 24.73
N ILE A 568 -7.43 5.04 23.52
CA ILE A 568 -8.45 5.94 22.94
C ILE A 568 -9.84 5.28 22.95
N GLU A 569 -10.08 4.35 23.87
CA GLU A 569 -11.35 3.60 23.88
C GLU A 569 -12.52 4.56 24.11
N PRO A 570 -13.51 4.61 23.20
CA PRO A 570 -14.59 5.58 23.31
C PRO A 570 -15.38 5.33 24.59
N ALA A 571 -15.49 6.37 25.41
CA ALA A 571 -16.31 6.33 26.61
C ALA A 571 -17.74 5.93 26.23
N THR A 572 -18.34 5.04 27.04
CA THR A 572 -19.75 4.67 26.86
C THR A 572 -20.63 5.93 26.88
N PRO A 573 -21.79 5.95 26.19
CA PRO A 573 -22.70 7.09 26.24
C PRO A 573 -23.03 7.54 27.67
N ALA A 574 -23.13 6.58 28.61
CA ALA A 574 -23.33 6.87 30.02
C ALA A 574 -22.14 7.59 30.68
N GLN A 575 -20.90 7.17 30.39
CA GLN A 575 -19.69 7.86 30.87
C GLN A 575 -19.56 9.25 30.25
N PHE A 576 -19.82 9.39 28.95
CA PHE A 576 -19.76 10.67 28.27
C PHE A 576 -20.80 11.67 28.82
N VAL A 577 -22.04 11.24 29.06
CA VAL A 577 -23.07 12.09 29.67
C VAL A 577 -22.67 12.49 31.10
N ARG A 578 -22.13 11.57 31.90
CA ARG A 578 -21.62 11.90 33.25
C ARG A 578 -20.48 12.92 33.19
N PHE A 579 -19.54 12.74 32.27
CA PHE A 579 -18.47 13.71 32.03
C PHE A 579 -19.04 15.06 31.62
N LEU A 580 -19.92 15.11 30.61
CA LEU A 580 -20.53 16.35 30.13
C LEU A 580 -21.26 17.10 31.24
N LEU A 581 -22.08 16.43 32.04
CA LEU A 581 -22.80 17.07 33.14
C LEU A 581 -21.85 17.65 34.21
N ARG A 582 -20.73 16.96 34.48
CA ARG A 582 -19.71 17.45 35.41
C ARG A 582 -18.89 18.60 34.82
N TRP A 583 -18.44 18.45 33.58
CA TRP A 583 -17.69 19.43 32.80
C TRP A 583 -18.49 20.73 32.63
N GLN A 584 -19.79 20.62 32.39
CA GLN A 584 -20.71 21.75 32.28
C GLN A 584 -21.17 22.29 33.64
N HIS A 585 -20.63 21.80 34.76
CA HIS A 585 -20.98 22.24 36.12
C HIS A 585 -22.46 22.05 36.53
N VAL A 586 -23.23 21.21 35.82
CA VAL A 586 -24.66 20.95 36.10
C VAL A 586 -24.85 19.77 37.07
N ALA A 587 -23.85 18.89 37.18
CA ALA A 587 -23.91 17.76 38.10
C ALA A 587 -23.87 18.23 39.57
N PRO A 588 -24.55 17.53 40.49
CA PRO A 588 -24.43 17.79 41.92
C PRO A 588 -22.96 17.74 42.37
N GLY A 589 -22.51 18.75 43.12
CA GLY A 589 -21.14 18.85 43.61
C GLY A 589 -20.10 19.42 42.63
N THR A 590 -20.50 19.77 41.39
CA THR A 590 -19.59 20.43 40.42
C THR A 590 -19.93 21.89 40.13
N ARG A 591 -20.99 22.43 40.75
CA ARG A 591 -21.38 23.85 40.61
C ARG A 591 -20.27 24.77 41.12
N LEU A 592 -20.03 25.86 40.40
CA LEU A 592 -19.10 26.93 40.76
C LEU A 592 -19.78 27.94 41.70
N PHE A 593 -19.03 28.92 42.20
CA PHE A 593 -19.51 29.88 43.20
C PHE A 593 -19.09 31.32 42.88
N GLY A 594 -20.00 32.26 43.16
CA GLY A 594 -19.74 33.70 43.06
C GLY A 594 -19.43 34.20 41.65
N GLU A 595 -18.97 35.45 41.56
CA GLU A 595 -18.66 36.13 40.30
C GLU A 595 -17.53 35.48 39.50
N ALA A 596 -16.52 34.92 40.18
CA ALA A 596 -15.45 34.14 39.53
C ALA A 596 -15.99 32.86 38.88
N GLY A 597 -16.95 32.18 39.52
CA GLY A 597 -17.64 31.04 38.94
C GLY A 597 -18.49 31.43 37.73
N THR A 598 -19.23 32.55 37.82
CA THR A 598 -19.98 33.11 36.69
C THR A 598 -19.07 33.41 35.49
N THR A 599 -17.90 34.01 35.74
CA THR A 599 -16.89 34.29 34.70
C THR A 599 -16.48 33.02 33.96
N ALA A 600 -16.09 31.96 34.69
CA ALA A 600 -15.65 30.70 34.09
C ALA A 600 -16.76 30.02 33.26
N VAL A 601 -18.02 30.08 33.72
CA VAL A 601 -19.16 29.55 32.96
C VAL A 601 -19.40 30.34 31.68
N LEU A 602 -19.29 31.68 31.72
CA LEU A 602 -19.46 32.52 30.54
C LEU A 602 -18.34 32.30 29.51
N GLU A 603 -17.09 32.13 29.95
CA GLU A 603 -15.97 31.76 29.07
C GLU A 603 -16.20 30.39 28.42
N GLN A 604 -16.62 29.39 29.20
CA GLN A 604 -16.88 28.05 28.69
C GLN A 604 -18.04 27.99 27.69
N LEU A 605 -19.05 28.85 27.86
CA LEU A 605 -20.22 28.95 26.99
C LEU A 605 -20.12 30.08 25.95
N GLN A 606 -18.93 30.64 25.75
CA GLN A 606 -18.72 31.67 24.74
C GLN A 606 -19.12 31.17 23.35
N GLY A 607 -19.96 31.94 22.65
CA GLY A 607 -20.49 31.58 21.33
C GLY A 607 -21.73 30.67 21.36
N PHE A 608 -22.24 30.30 22.54
CA PHE A 608 -23.52 29.61 22.67
C PHE A 608 -24.69 30.59 22.66
N GLU A 609 -25.56 30.50 21.66
CA GLU A 609 -26.76 31.33 21.57
C GLU A 609 -27.92 30.75 22.39
N SER A 610 -28.54 31.59 23.22
CA SER A 610 -29.76 31.25 23.95
C SER A 610 -30.60 32.49 24.22
N ALA A 611 -31.86 32.29 24.61
CA ALA A 611 -32.73 33.40 25.00
C ALA A 611 -32.14 34.13 26.22
N ALA A 612 -32.12 35.45 26.20
CA ALA A 612 -31.56 36.28 27.29
C ALA A 612 -32.11 35.87 28.67
N VAL A 613 -33.42 35.62 28.76
CA VAL A 613 -34.08 35.18 30.00
C VAL A 613 -33.56 33.82 30.48
N ALA A 614 -33.19 32.91 29.57
CA ALA A 614 -32.71 31.57 29.93
C ALA A 614 -31.34 31.60 30.62
N TRP A 615 -30.53 32.63 30.36
CA TRP A 615 -29.22 32.80 31.00
C TRP A 615 -29.35 32.94 32.51
N GLU A 616 -30.22 33.83 32.96
CA GLU A 616 -30.41 34.12 34.38
C GLU A 616 -31.43 33.21 35.06
N ALA A 617 -32.41 32.69 34.32
CA ALA A 617 -33.42 31.79 34.91
C ALA A 617 -32.93 30.35 35.05
N THR A 618 -32.06 29.89 34.15
CA THR A 618 -31.78 28.45 34.00
C THR A 618 -30.29 28.13 33.84
N ILE A 619 -29.58 28.78 32.91
CA ILE A 619 -28.22 28.38 32.53
C ILE A 619 -27.22 28.65 33.66
N LEU A 620 -27.21 29.88 34.19
CA LEU A 620 -26.30 30.30 35.26
C LEU A 620 -26.70 29.69 36.61
N PRO A 621 -27.98 29.67 37.04
CA PRO A 621 -28.36 29.04 38.32
C PRO A 621 -28.09 27.53 38.39
N LEU A 622 -28.10 26.82 37.26
CA LEU A 622 -27.75 25.40 37.22
C LEU A 622 -26.25 25.14 37.38
N ARG A 623 -25.40 26.14 37.11
CA ARG A 623 -23.93 26.00 37.06
C ARG A 623 -23.21 26.75 38.19
N VAL A 624 -23.82 27.81 38.70
CA VAL A 624 -23.31 28.63 39.80
C VAL A 624 -24.26 28.49 40.98
N ALA A 625 -23.77 27.94 42.08
CA ALA A 625 -24.54 27.83 43.31
C ALA A 625 -24.81 29.22 43.89
N ASP A 626 -26.05 29.43 44.36
CA ASP A 626 -26.55 30.70 44.90
C ASP A 626 -26.25 31.90 43.97
N TYR A 627 -26.45 31.69 42.66
CA TYR A 627 -26.30 32.73 41.64
C TYR A 627 -27.14 33.98 41.97
N LYS A 628 -26.54 35.16 41.80
CA LYS A 628 -27.18 36.47 41.95
C LYS A 628 -27.05 37.25 40.63
N PRO A 629 -28.11 37.94 40.16
CA PRO A 629 -28.07 38.77 38.96
C PRO A 629 -26.92 39.80 38.97
N ASP A 630 -26.64 40.38 40.15
CA ASP A 630 -25.55 41.34 40.37
C ASP A 630 -24.18 40.86 39.86
N TYR A 631 -23.93 39.54 39.81
CA TYR A 631 -22.67 39.00 39.29
C TYR A 631 -22.55 39.22 37.78
N LEU A 632 -23.61 39.00 37.02
CA LEU A 632 -23.62 39.23 35.58
C LEU A 632 -23.61 40.73 35.27
N ASP A 633 -24.37 41.52 36.04
CA ASP A 633 -24.39 42.98 35.90
C ASP A 633 -23.00 43.58 36.14
N SER A 634 -22.30 43.16 37.19
CA SER A 634 -20.92 43.59 37.49
C SER A 634 -19.97 43.28 36.33
N LEU A 635 -20.03 42.07 35.79
CA LEU A 635 -19.17 41.60 34.70
C LEU A 635 -19.44 42.32 33.36
N CYS A 636 -20.70 42.64 33.09
CA CYS A 636 -21.10 43.44 31.93
C CYS A 636 -20.68 44.92 32.10
N LEU A 637 -20.88 45.50 33.29
CA LEU A 637 -20.47 46.87 33.62
C LEU A 637 -18.94 47.05 33.58
N SER A 638 -18.17 46.00 33.93
CA SER A 638 -16.72 46.01 33.84
C SER A 638 -16.21 45.94 32.39
N GLY A 639 -17.09 45.74 31.41
CA GLY A 639 -16.74 45.58 29.99
C GLY A 639 -15.98 44.29 29.66
N ARG A 640 -15.94 43.30 30.58
CA ARG A 640 -15.28 42.01 30.32
C ARG A 640 -16.12 41.13 29.39
N PHE A 641 -17.43 41.21 29.52
CA PHE A 641 -18.37 40.51 28.68
C PHE A 641 -19.32 41.51 28.05
N ALA A 642 -19.63 41.31 26.77
CA ALA A 642 -20.60 42.08 26.03
C ALA A 642 -21.49 41.13 25.22
N TRP A 643 -22.78 41.46 25.15
CA TRP A 643 -23.75 40.77 24.32
C TRP A 643 -23.91 41.55 23.02
N GLY A 644 -23.76 40.88 21.87
CA GLY A 644 -23.78 41.48 20.53
C GLY A 644 -24.42 40.56 19.51
#